data_AF-A0A5B0S1X0-F1
#
_entry.id   AF-A0A5B0S1X0-F1
#
_cell.length_a   1.000
_cell.length_b   1.000
_cell.length_c   1.000
_cell.angle_alpha   90.00
_cell.angle_beta   90.00
_cell.angle_gamma   90.00
#
_symmetry.space_group_name_H-M   'P 1'
#
loop_
_entity.id
_entity.type
_entity.pdbx_description
1 polymer ?
#
loop_
_entity_poly.entity_id
_entity_poly.type
_entity_poly.pdbx_seq_one_letter_code
_entity_poly.pdbx_strand_id
1 'polypeptide(L)'
;MTTTTTNPEEGSSTTHLNLNSPSITTALASDPSQSPYRLTKKLFPRPSLPKRIWLRFRIKDDLYHRVEPSAEQIQLAYQSGRWSTQSGTTNRPSDLFLKMFSDVLLCLERNQLAGVVSPSLIATCGIIPLTILSVIPDIMQHYYDCIVLAKHEVLIATNYLQISNSQNTLCEALIELSKRVGDRQQKDKVVVKLIYDRGDWKQVFKNHLSIKPNSSPWKEVGLPDLEKIPNLELEVINFHRVLLGTFHSKFLIVDRSVALLNSNNIQDRPNLEMMIHLEGRIVDSFYDMFLISWNNRLNPPLPLIGETPSSQPHTYRFASNNAFLRNIDVVKSAQDARATLHREAETDRNASAHQHQDGLLNSTFSNVVRDLMEDRRRSHHQHNLDPSHSHPDESSRLGPSLPPSVRFSNAVQRLIEEQRRLKNTTTHQVLPKIRASFVGTSHPQNRPKDFASPSTVIESIDEHTTTMSTVASKITADSQITSTEHPSSYEGARQSQSTLSKPPLSDSHAVHNDLNSRHIRVHSDGSTLTTGAANIELAETSSSPSSRRRSVRFSPGKIHISALSDVLNVGTLRQADANVSPDHDIGDFQPHMIHEEHAEFPIVMVNRPPHGLPGHNDIRVPQNAAWMAGFKYAKKKVFIQTPTLNSAPVVKMCVDTAKRGVSVILYLDLGFNDKGESIPFQGGTNQEVVIKMYKTLKKFNCQKNLLVYWYTGKDQIRPINAVLKSRNCHVKFMAVDDSVGIQGNGNQDTQSWFHSQEINVMIDSPQIVQDWMKCLIANQNTQLYGQVNSDGIWRDAEGHTVDYYDQPKLMKNKKLAEGLIKKADPPTQFSTSMPSSPETRQINPEPVTTSIITSPGGTTKIRTTASVGSTNEASGSQPPSPVLTNS
;
A
#
# COMPACT_ATOMS: atom_id res chain seq x y z
N MET A 1 -43.89 -23.78 52.30
CA MET A 1 -42.57 -23.60 52.94
C MET A 1 -41.58 -24.40 52.11
N THR A 2 -40.73 -23.83 51.24
CA THR A 2 -39.59 -22.89 51.49
C THR A 2 -38.42 -23.53 52.23
N THR A 3 -37.59 -24.26 51.48
CA THR A 3 -36.15 -24.40 51.75
C THR A 3 -35.39 -24.06 50.47
N THR A 4 -34.75 -22.89 50.46
CA THR A 4 -34.01 -22.36 49.31
C THR A 4 -32.63 -23.01 49.18
N THR A 5 -32.36 -23.69 48.07
CA THR A 5 -31.00 -23.91 47.57
C THR A 5 -30.62 -22.73 46.67
N THR A 6 -29.69 -21.90 47.12
CA THR A 6 -29.21 -20.73 46.38
C THR A 6 -28.36 -21.14 45.18
N ASN A 7 -28.65 -20.56 44.00
CA ASN A 7 -27.73 -20.65 42.86
C ASN A 7 -26.36 -20.07 43.24
N PRO A 8 -25.23 -20.67 42.81
CA PRO A 8 -23.96 -19.96 42.80
C PRO A 8 -24.08 -18.77 41.85
N GLU A 9 -23.56 -17.61 42.26
CA GLU A 9 -23.73 -16.35 41.54
C GLU A 9 -23.18 -16.40 40.11
N GLU A 10 -23.88 -15.76 39.16
CA GLU A 10 -23.33 -15.42 37.85
C GLU A 10 -22.30 -14.28 37.98
N GLY A 11 -21.19 -14.59 38.64
CA GLY A 11 -20.07 -13.68 38.81
C GLY A 11 -19.50 -13.27 37.46
N SER A 12 -19.79 -12.03 37.04
CA SER A 12 -19.25 -11.40 35.84
C SER A 12 -17.73 -11.27 35.95
N SER A 13 -17.03 -12.36 35.63
CA SER A 13 -15.58 -12.48 35.71
C SER A 13 -14.91 -11.89 34.46
N THR A 14 -15.32 -10.66 34.12
CA THR A 14 -14.62 -9.79 33.17
C THR A 14 -13.20 -9.55 33.68
N THR A 15 -12.27 -10.43 33.28
CA THR A 15 -10.83 -10.20 33.49
C THR A 15 -10.45 -8.91 32.78
N HIS A 16 -10.37 -7.80 33.53
CA HIS A 16 -10.13 -6.46 32.99
C HIS A 16 -8.95 -6.48 32.01
N LEU A 17 -9.26 -6.28 30.74
CA LEU A 17 -8.27 -6.25 29.69
C LEU A 17 -7.49 -4.93 29.84
N ASN A 18 -6.26 -4.99 30.36
CA ASN A 18 -5.49 -3.79 30.64
C ASN A 18 -4.95 -3.15 29.35
N LEU A 19 -5.80 -2.37 28.69
CA LEU A 19 -5.51 -1.56 27.50
C LEU A 19 -4.68 -0.31 27.83
N ASN A 20 -4.28 -0.12 29.08
CA ASN A 20 -3.31 0.88 29.54
C ASN A 20 -1.97 0.25 29.96
N SER A 21 -1.74 -1.02 29.64
CA SER A 21 -0.45 -1.69 29.78
C SER A 21 0.65 -0.99 28.95
N PRO A 22 1.91 -0.94 29.44
CA PRO A 22 3.05 -0.50 28.64
C PRO A 22 3.20 -1.33 27.36
N SER A 23 3.49 -0.68 26.24
CA SER A 23 3.74 -1.37 24.97
C SER A 23 5.14 -1.98 24.91
N ILE A 24 5.39 -2.84 23.92
CA ILE A 24 6.74 -3.36 23.65
C ILE A 24 7.67 -2.22 23.25
N THR A 25 7.20 -1.26 22.45
CA THR A 25 7.93 -0.02 22.13
C THR A 25 8.38 0.72 23.40
N THR A 26 7.46 1.04 24.32
CA THR A 26 7.79 1.79 25.56
C THR A 26 8.73 1.01 26.48
N ALA A 27 8.54 -0.32 26.59
CA ALA A 27 9.39 -1.15 27.44
C ALA A 27 10.79 -1.37 26.85
N LEU A 28 10.91 -1.42 25.52
CA LEU A 28 12.19 -1.54 24.82
C LEU A 28 12.94 -0.20 24.76
N ALA A 29 12.23 0.93 24.76
CA ALA A 29 12.82 2.26 24.97
C ALA A 29 13.51 2.38 26.33
N SER A 30 12.95 1.75 27.36
CA SER A 30 13.50 1.74 28.72
C SER A 30 14.70 0.81 28.89
N ASP A 31 14.83 -0.23 28.04
CA ASP A 31 15.97 -1.14 28.00
C ASP A 31 16.18 -1.72 26.59
N PRO A 32 16.91 -1.02 25.71
CA PRO A 32 17.22 -1.49 24.35
C PRO A 32 18.14 -2.72 24.29
N SER A 33 18.63 -3.22 25.43
CA SER A 33 19.45 -4.45 25.47
C SER A 33 18.62 -5.72 25.36
N GLN A 34 17.33 -5.66 25.72
CA GLN A 34 16.43 -6.81 25.70
C GLN A 34 15.95 -7.17 24.28
N SER A 35 15.35 -8.36 24.16
CA SER A 35 14.62 -8.75 22.95
C SER A 35 13.11 -8.57 23.14
N PRO A 36 12.36 -8.18 22.08
CA PRO A 36 10.90 -8.17 22.10
C PRO A 36 10.29 -9.50 22.57
N TYR A 37 10.91 -10.64 22.27
CA TYR A 37 10.50 -11.96 22.79
C TYR A 37 10.52 -12.08 24.33
N ARG A 38 11.46 -11.43 25.01
CA ARG A 38 11.52 -11.40 26.48
C ARG A 38 10.48 -10.44 27.04
N LEU A 39 10.36 -9.24 26.45
CA LEU A 39 9.40 -8.22 26.86
C LEU A 39 7.94 -8.69 26.69
N THR A 40 7.59 -9.26 25.54
CA THR A 40 6.26 -9.83 25.26
C THR A 40 5.86 -10.91 26.27
N LYS A 41 6.79 -11.79 26.67
CA LYS A 41 6.56 -12.78 27.73
C LYS A 41 6.38 -12.17 29.12
N LYS A 42 7.11 -11.08 29.43
CA LYS A 42 7.08 -10.40 30.74
C LYS A 42 5.83 -9.56 30.93
N LEU A 43 5.42 -8.81 29.90
CA LEU A 43 4.31 -7.83 29.94
C LEU A 43 2.96 -8.47 29.65
N PHE A 44 2.93 -9.49 28.78
CA PHE A 44 1.69 -10.11 28.30
C PHE A 44 1.67 -11.62 28.59
N PRO A 45 1.76 -12.03 29.89
CA PRO A 45 1.70 -13.43 30.28
C PRO A 45 0.38 -14.06 29.85
N ARG A 46 0.45 -15.29 29.34
CA ARG A 46 -0.74 -16.03 28.91
C ARG A 46 -1.51 -16.57 30.11
N PRO A 47 -2.86 -16.62 30.09
CA PRO A 47 -3.64 -17.23 31.17
C PRO A 47 -3.29 -18.71 31.39
N SER A 48 -3.69 -19.27 32.52
CA SER A 48 -3.47 -20.68 32.85
C SER A 48 -4.04 -21.62 31.76
N LEU A 49 -3.44 -22.81 31.61
CA LEU A 49 -3.84 -23.76 30.56
C LEU A 49 -5.34 -24.11 30.62
N PRO A 50 -5.97 -24.37 31.79
CA PRO A 50 -7.42 -24.58 31.88
C PRO A 50 -8.23 -23.39 31.38
N LYS A 51 -7.92 -22.15 31.82
CA LYS A 51 -8.63 -20.94 31.35
C LYS A 51 -8.46 -20.74 29.84
N ARG A 52 -7.28 -21.06 29.27
CA ARG A 52 -7.05 -21.00 27.81
C ARG A 52 -7.78 -22.08 27.02
N ILE A 53 -8.10 -23.22 27.62
CA ILE A 53 -8.92 -24.28 27.02
C ILE A 53 -10.40 -23.85 27.06
N TRP A 54 -10.91 -23.38 28.20
CA TRP A 54 -12.27 -22.85 28.32
C TRP A 54 -12.52 -21.68 27.35
N LEU A 55 -11.64 -20.67 27.33
CA LEU A 55 -11.69 -19.55 26.39
C LEU A 55 -11.55 -19.99 24.92
N ARG A 56 -10.90 -21.12 24.62
CA ARG A 56 -10.85 -21.67 23.24
C ARG A 56 -12.24 -22.09 22.76
N PHE A 57 -13.07 -22.62 23.64
CA PHE A 57 -14.44 -22.99 23.31
C PHE A 57 -15.38 -21.78 23.34
N ARG A 58 -15.41 -21.00 24.44
CA ARG A 58 -16.29 -19.82 24.57
C ARG A 58 -16.13 -18.85 23.40
N ILE A 59 -14.91 -18.34 23.15
CA ILE A 59 -14.69 -17.35 22.08
C ILE A 59 -14.90 -17.97 20.69
N LYS A 60 -14.76 -19.30 20.51
CA LYS A 60 -15.14 -19.93 19.23
C LYS A 60 -16.64 -19.83 19.00
N ASP A 61 -17.44 -20.06 20.05
CA ASP A 61 -18.88 -19.99 19.98
C ASP A 61 -19.37 -18.54 19.81
N ASP A 62 -18.86 -17.60 20.62
CA ASP A 62 -19.16 -16.17 20.51
C ASP A 62 -18.96 -15.63 19.08
N LEU A 63 -17.85 -15.98 18.43
CA LEU A 63 -17.57 -15.49 17.08
C LEU A 63 -18.64 -15.94 16.06
N TYR A 64 -19.19 -17.16 16.19
CA TYR A 64 -20.27 -17.64 15.32
C TYR A 64 -21.68 -17.23 15.76
N HIS A 65 -21.93 -17.14 17.08
CA HIS A 65 -23.29 -17.15 17.64
C HIS A 65 -23.61 -15.97 18.59
N ARG A 66 -22.63 -15.15 18.99
CA ARG A 66 -22.90 -13.94 19.81
C ARG A 66 -23.87 -13.01 19.08
N VAL A 67 -24.89 -12.59 19.81
CA VAL A 67 -25.90 -11.60 19.42
C VAL A 67 -25.29 -10.21 19.15
N GLU A 68 -26.12 -9.22 18.80
CA GLU A 68 -25.66 -7.84 18.67
C GLU A 68 -25.21 -7.28 20.04
N PRO A 69 -24.01 -6.68 20.18
CA PRO A 69 -23.49 -6.23 21.46
C PRO A 69 -24.39 -5.21 22.16
N SER A 70 -24.50 -5.31 23.49
CA SER A 70 -25.27 -4.36 24.29
C SER A 70 -24.65 -2.95 24.26
N ALA A 71 -25.42 -1.93 24.63
CA ALA A 71 -24.93 -0.55 24.74
C ALA A 71 -23.68 -0.45 25.64
N GLU A 72 -23.63 -1.23 26.72
CA GLU A 72 -22.47 -1.35 27.62
C GLU A 72 -21.26 -1.97 26.92
N GLN A 73 -21.45 -3.01 26.10
CA GLN A 73 -20.36 -3.66 25.35
C GLN A 73 -19.85 -2.79 24.17
N ILE A 74 -20.70 -1.91 23.63
CA ILE A 74 -20.33 -0.87 22.67
C ILE A 74 -19.58 0.26 23.38
N GLN A 75 -20.03 0.68 24.56
CA GLN A 75 -19.37 1.71 25.36
C GLN A 75 -18.01 1.23 25.89
N LEU A 76 -17.88 -0.04 26.27
CA LEU A 76 -16.60 -0.66 26.63
C LEU A 76 -15.67 -0.72 25.41
N ALA A 77 -16.17 -1.06 24.22
CA ALA A 77 -15.38 -1.01 22.99
C ALA A 77 -14.94 0.43 22.65
N TYR A 78 -15.78 1.43 22.90
CA TYR A 78 -15.39 2.84 22.77
C TYR A 78 -14.30 3.23 23.79
N GLN A 79 -14.46 2.90 25.06
CA GLN A 79 -13.46 3.14 26.11
C GLN A 79 -12.16 2.34 25.91
N SER A 80 -12.16 1.34 25.02
CA SER A 80 -11.02 0.48 24.72
C SER A 80 -10.04 1.04 23.68
N GLY A 81 -10.35 2.16 23.02
CA GLY A 81 -9.53 2.74 21.96
C GLY A 81 -9.13 4.20 22.19
N ARG A 82 -8.04 4.61 21.53
CA ARG A 82 -7.41 5.94 21.70
C ARG A 82 -7.81 6.88 20.57
N TRP A 83 -9.09 7.29 20.59
CA TRP A 83 -9.75 8.08 19.53
C TRP A 83 -9.51 9.60 19.60
N SER A 84 -8.74 10.07 20.59
CA SER A 84 -8.38 11.48 20.72
C SER A 84 -7.41 11.90 19.62
N THR A 85 -7.91 12.71 18.68
CA THR A 85 -7.12 13.29 17.59
C THR A 85 -6.20 14.41 18.11
N GLN A 86 -5.17 14.77 17.35
CA GLN A 86 -4.28 15.88 17.74
C GLN A 86 -4.99 17.25 17.80
N SER A 87 -6.12 17.41 17.11
CA SER A 87 -6.98 18.60 17.16
C SER A 87 -7.93 18.65 18.36
N GLY A 88 -7.92 17.64 19.23
CA GLY A 88 -8.85 17.53 20.38
C GLY A 88 -10.28 17.15 19.99
N THR A 89 -10.59 17.01 18.70
CA THR A 89 -11.93 16.64 18.20
C THR A 89 -12.12 15.12 18.26
N THR A 90 -12.86 14.64 19.26
CA THR A 90 -13.21 13.21 19.38
C THR A 90 -14.43 12.87 18.52
N ASN A 91 -14.20 12.59 17.23
CA ASN A 91 -15.22 11.91 16.41
C ASN A 91 -15.39 10.49 16.96
N ARG A 92 -16.50 10.25 17.67
CA ARG A 92 -16.85 8.91 18.19
C ARG A 92 -16.99 7.94 16.99
N PRO A 93 -16.32 6.77 17.02
CA PRO A 93 -16.50 5.78 15.97
C PRO A 93 -17.96 5.32 15.84
N SER A 94 -18.33 4.88 14.64
CA SER A 94 -19.66 4.42 14.29
C SER A 94 -20.09 3.19 15.10
N ASP A 95 -21.38 3.02 15.30
CA ASP A 95 -21.92 1.86 16.00
C ASP A 95 -21.60 0.53 15.29
N LEU A 96 -21.48 0.53 13.96
CA LEU A 96 -21.06 -0.65 13.20
C LEU A 96 -19.60 -1.00 13.54
N PHE A 97 -18.70 -0.03 13.50
CA PHE A 97 -17.29 -0.20 13.84
C PHE A 97 -17.10 -0.63 15.30
N LEU A 98 -17.82 -0.02 16.25
CA LEU A 98 -17.74 -0.40 17.67
C LEU A 98 -18.30 -1.79 17.95
N LYS A 99 -19.37 -2.23 17.25
CA LYS A 99 -19.86 -3.62 17.34
C LYS A 99 -18.81 -4.61 16.79
N MET A 100 -18.17 -4.28 15.67
CA MET A 100 -17.07 -5.09 15.12
C MET A 100 -15.84 -5.13 16.04
N PHE A 101 -15.46 -4.00 16.64
CA PHE A 101 -14.37 -3.94 17.61
C PHE A 101 -14.70 -4.69 18.92
N SER A 102 -15.96 -4.70 19.35
CA SER A 102 -16.41 -5.51 20.49
C SER A 102 -16.22 -7.02 20.28
N ASP A 103 -16.30 -7.53 19.04
CA ASP A 103 -15.97 -8.93 18.71
C ASP A 103 -14.45 -9.17 18.63
N VAL A 104 -13.68 -8.18 18.16
CA VAL A 104 -12.20 -8.22 18.16
C VAL A 104 -11.63 -8.35 19.57
N LEU A 105 -12.16 -7.59 20.53
CA LEU A 105 -11.67 -7.55 21.93
C LEU A 105 -11.75 -8.92 22.63
N LEU A 106 -12.76 -9.75 22.32
CA LEU A 106 -12.90 -11.12 22.86
C LEU A 106 -11.64 -11.97 22.65
N CYS A 107 -10.94 -11.79 21.53
CA CYS A 107 -9.77 -12.58 21.19
C CYS A 107 -8.58 -12.31 22.13
N LEU A 108 -8.53 -11.12 22.73
CA LEU A 108 -7.42 -10.65 23.57
C LEU A 108 -7.45 -11.29 24.97
N GLU A 109 -8.62 -11.70 25.48
CA GLU A 109 -8.75 -12.42 26.75
C GLU A 109 -7.93 -13.72 26.80
N ARG A 110 -7.86 -14.45 25.67
CA ARG A 110 -7.15 -15.72 25.54
C ARG A 110 -5.64 -15.53 25.34
N ASN A 111 -5.24 -14.41 24.74
CA ASN A 111 -3.87 -14.07 24.39
C ASN A 111 -3.84 -12.57 24.02
N GLN A 112 -3.34 -11.72 24.91
CA GLN A 112 -3.41 -10.26 24.74
C GLN A 112 -2.68 -9.76 23.48
N LEU A 113 -1.65 -10.48 23.00
CA LEU A 113 -0.98 -10.25 21.72
C LEU A 113 -1.61 -11.01 20.54
N ALA A 114 -2.93 -11.27 20.55
CA ALA A 114 -3.58 -11.97 19.43
C ALA A 114 -3.66 -11.09 18.17
N GLY A 115 -3.56 -9.77 18.31
CA GLY A 115 -3.42 -8.82 17.20
C GLY A 115 -1.97 -8.50 16.82
N VAL A 116 -0.98 -9.28 17.27
CA VAL A 116 0.47 -9.03 16.98
C VAL A 116 0.89 -7.59 17.35
N VAL A 117 0.20 -6.96 18.29
CA VAL A 117 0.40 -5.58 18.76
C VAL A 117 0.05 -5.53 20.24
N SER A 118 0.68 -4.63 20.99
CA SER A 118 0.33 -4.36 22.38
C SER A 118 -1.12 -3.90 22.51
N PRO A 119 -1.89 -4.34 23.53
CA PRO A 119 -3.30 -3.95 23.68
C PRO A 119 -3.51 -2.43 23.70
N SER A 120 -2.58 -1.68 24.31
CA SER A 120 -2.58 -0.22 24.38
C SER A 120 -2.35 0.51 23.04
N LEU A 121 -2.06 -0.22 21.96
CA LEU A 121 -1.86 0.28 20.61
C LEU A 121 -2.75 -0.43 19.57
N ILE A 122 -3.69 -1.30 19.96
CA ILE A 122 -4.55 -1.99 19.00
C ILE A 122 -5.56 -1.08 18.30
N ALA A 123 -5.94 0.04 18.94
CA ALA A 123 -7.02 0.92 18.52
C ALA A 123 -6.67 2.39 18.74
N THR A 124 -6.57 3.17 17.66
CA THR A 124 -6.20 4.59 17.70
C THR A 124 -6.74 5.34 16.46
N CYS A 125 -6.16 6.46 16.08
CA CYS A 125 -6.51 7.22 14.88
C CYS A 125 -5.31 7.42 13.94
N GLY A 126 -5.59 7.82 12.70
CA GLY A 126 -4.59 8.19 11.71
C GLY A 126 -5.24 8.77 10.45
N ILE A 127 -4.45 9.01 9.41
CA ILE A 127 -4.93 9.42 8.09
C ILE A 127 -4.42 8.51 6.97
N ILE A 128 -5.07 8.57 5.79
CA ILE A 128 -4.64 7.87 4.57
C ILE A 128 -4.58 8.90 3.42
N PRO A 129 -3.43 9.58 3.21
CA PRO A 129 -3.34 10.62 2.19
C PRO A 129 -3.12 10.06 0.77
N LEU A 130 -2.86 8.74 0.64
CA LEU A 130 -2.67 8.04 -0.64
C LEU A 130 -3.13 6.58 -0.55
N THR A 131 -3.81 6.13 -1.61
CA THR A 131 -3.96 4.72 -1.98
C THR A 131 -3.41 4.51 -3.40
N ILE A 132 -2.66 3.43 -3.62
CA ILE A 132 -2.29 2.95 -4.96
C ILE A 132 -3.03 1.64 -5.23
N LEU A 133 -3.65 1.54 -6.40
CA LEU A 133 -4.30 0.33 -6.94
C LEU A 133 -3.77 0.07 -8.34
N SER A 134 -2.66 -0.65 -8.41
CA SER A 134 -1.79 -0.71 -9.59
C SER A 134 -0.96 -2.01 -9.63
N VAL A 135 -0.01 -2.09 -10.56
CA VAL A 135 0.98 -3.17 -10.65
C VAL A 135 2.11 -3.01 -9.62
N ILE A 136 2.77 -4.11 -9.24
CA ILE A 136 3.82 -4.12 -8.21
C ILE A 136 4.93 -3.07 -8.45
N PRO A 137 5.47 -2.87 -9.67
CA PRO A 137 6.53 -1.88 -9.91
C PRO A 137 6.14 -0.44 -9.57
N ASP A 138 4.86 -0.09 -9.66
CA ASP A 138 4.32 1.23 -9.34
C ASP A 138 4.32 1.46 -7.82
N ILE A 139 3.88 0.45 -7.06
CA ILE A 139 3.98 0.43 -5.60
C ILE A 139 5.45 0.45 -5.14
N MET A 140 6.34 -0.25 -5.85
CA MET A 140 7.78 -0.26 -5.54
C MET A 140 8.46 1.08 -5.85
N GLN A 141 7.95 1.86 -6.81
CA GLN A 141 8.39 3.25 -7.02
C GLN A 141 8.01 4.14 -5.83
N HIS A 142 6.80 4.00 -5.27
CA HIS A 142 6.44 4.72 -4.04
C HIS A 142 7.26 4.26 -2.80
N TYR A 143 7.64 2.98 -2.73
CA TYR A 143 8.65 2.51 -1.76
C TYR A 143 9.98 3.24 -1.93
N TYR A 144 10.50 3.34 -3.17
CA TYR A 144 11.73 4.07 -3.47
C TYR A 144 11.63 5.51 -2.98
N ASP A 145 10.57 6.23 -3.37
CA ASP A 145 10.36 7.63 -3.04
C ASP A 145 10.24 7.90 -1.53
N CYS A 146 9.68 6.96 -0.76
CA CYS A 146 9.67 7.03 0.71
C CYS A 146 11.04 6.75 1.32
N ILE A 147 11.73 5.69 0.87
CA ILE A 147 13.02 5.25 1.43
C ILE A 147 14.10 6.32 1.22
N VAL A 148 14.18 6.95 0.05
CA VAL A 148 15.21 7.96 -0.27
C VAL A 148 15.03 9.31 0.45
N LEU A 149 14.00 9.44 1.29
CA LEU A 149 13.76 10.59 2.17
C LEU A 149 14.14 10.32 3.64
N ALA A 150 14.43 9.07 4.01
CA ALA A 150 14.65 8.65 5.40
C ALA A 150 15.84 9.35 6.08
N LYS A 151 15.68 9.64 7.36
CA LYS A 151 16.62 10.38 8.21
C LYS A 151 17.26 9.54 9.30
N HIS A 152 16.54 8.58 9.86
CA HIS A 152 16.92 7.83 11.05
C HIS A 152 16.76 6.33 10.84
N GLU A 153 15.62 5.87 10.32
CA GLU A 153 15.31 4.43 10.27
C GLU A 153 14.29 4.01 9.20
N VAL A 154 14.48 2.79 8.68
CA VAL A 154 13.62 2.17 7.66
C VAL A 154 13.35 0.72 8.05
N LEU A 155 12.07 0.35 8.22
CA LEU A 155 11.65 -1.00 8.59
C LEU A 155 10.86 -1.63 7.44
N ILE A 156 11.34 -2.76 6.91
CA ILE A 156 10.81 -3.42 5.71
C ILE A 156 10.33 -4.82 6.09
N ALA A 157 9.10 -5.14 5.70
CA ALA A 157 8.54 -6.48 5.79
C ALA A 157 7.97 -6.93 4.44
N THR A 158 8.22 -8.18 4.08
CA THR A 158 7.58 -8.88 2.95
C THR A 158 7.47 -10.36 3.27
N ASN A 159 6.58 -11.12 2.61
CA ASN A 159 6.63 -12.58 2.72
C ASN A 159 7.73 -13.11 1.81
N TYR A 160 7.59 -12.90 0.50
CA TYR A 160 8.64 -13.21 -0.47
C TYR A 160 9.51 -11.99 -0.77
N LEU A 161 10.83 -12.19 -0.74
CA LEU A 161 11.82 -11.32 -1.38
C LEU A 161 12.48 -12.14 -2.49
N GLN A 162 12.13 -11.83 -3.75
CA GLN A 162 12.64 -12.57 -4.93
C GLN A 162 13.45 -11.64 -5.82
N ILE A 163 14.59 -12.11 -6.33
CA ILE A 163 15.37 -11.40 -7.35
C ILE A 163 14.47 -11.06 -8.55
N SER A 164 14.33 -9.76 -8.80
CA SER A 164 13.29 -9.18 -9.68
C SER A 164 13.53 -7.69 -9.88
N ASN A 165 12.83 -7.04 -10.84
CA ASN A 165 12.91 -5.59 -10.99
C ASN A 165 12.40 -4.89 -9.72
N SER A 166 11.31 -5.39 -9.14
CA SER A 166 10.76 -4.94 -7.85
C SER A 166 11.80 -4.97 -6.71
N GLN A 167 12.61 -6.02 -6.64
CA GLN A 167 13.70 -6.15 -5.65
C GLN A 167 14.91 -5.28 -5.98
N ASN A 168 15.24 -5.07 -7.26
CA ASN A 168 16.27 -4.12 -7.68
C ASN A 168 15.88 -2.69 -7.28
N THR A 169 14.63 -2.25 -7.50
CA THR A 169 14.13 -0.92 -7.10
C THR A 169 14.29 -0.68 -5.59
N LEU A 170 14.05 -1.69 -4.74
CA LEU A 170 14.34 -1.61 -3.30
C LEU A 170 15.83 -1.36 -3.04
N CYS A 171 16.71 -2.06 -3.74
CA CYS A 171 18.16 -1.97 -3.52
C CYS A 171 18.74 -0.65 -4.06
N GLU A 172 18.23 -0.16 -5.19
CA GLU A 172 18.51 1.19 -5.69
C GLU A 172 18.07 2.28 -4.71
N ALA A 173 16.91 2.11 -4.05
CA ALA A 173 16.45 3.02 -3.01
C ALA A 173 17.40 3.05 -1.79
N LEU A 174 17.91 1.89 -1.36
CA LEU A 174 18.88 1.80 -0.26
C LEU A 174 20.25 2.41 -0.65
N ILE A 175 20.71 2.22 -1.89
CA ILE A 175 21.96 2.80 -2.39
C ILE A 175 21.84 4.34 -2.50
N GLU A 176 20.76 4.86 -3.08
CA GLU A 176 20.50 6.30 -3.17
C GLU A 176 20.29 6.92 -1.78
N LEU A 177 19.61 6.23 -0.85
CA LEU A 177 19.52 6.67 0.55
C LEU A 177 20.91 6.76 1.18
N SER A 178 21.74 5.72 1.07
CA SER A 178 23.11 5.74 1.61
C SER A 178 23.93 6.89 1.03
N LYS A 179 23.81 7.14 -0.28
CA LYS A 179 24.46 8.27 -0.94
C LYS A 179 23.98 9.60 -0.32
N ARG A 180 22.68 9.82 -0.23
CA ARG A 180 22.08 11.05 0.36
C ARG A 180 22.47 11.29 1.82
N VAL A 181 22.65 10.24 2.62
CA VAL A 181 23.14 10.34 4.00
C VAL A 181 24.58 10.90 4.03
N GLY A 182 25.41 10.51 3.05
CA GLY A 182 26.75 11.06 2.85
C GLY A 182 26.74 12.48 2.27
N ASP A 183 25.96 12.73 1.22
CA ASP A 183 25.83 14.04 0.57
C ASP A 183 25.37 15.13 1.58
N ARG A 184 24.47 14.77 2.51
CA ARG A 184 23.98 15.65 3.58
C ARG A 184 24.87 15.69 4.84
N GLN A 185 26.05 15.06 4.77
CA GLN A 185 27.07 14.99 5.84
C GLN A 185 26.51 14.57 7.21
N GLN A 186 25.55 13.65 7.23
CA GLN A 186 24.95 13.18 8.47
C GLN A 186 25.92 12.28 9.23
N LYS A 187 26.14 12.57 10.52
CA LYS A 187 27.04 11.79 11.39
C LYS A 187 26.51 10.39 11.67
N ASP A 188 25.22 10.29 11.99
CA ASP A 188 24.58 9.04 12.37
C ASP A 188 24.09 8.28 11.13
N LYS A 189 24.35 6.98 11.08
CA LYS A 189 23.88 6.12 9.99
C LYS A 189 22.38 5.88 10.08
N VAL A 190 21.73 5.69 8.93
CA VAL A 190 20.31 5.27 8.90
C VAL A 190 20.21 3.78 9.16
N VAL A 191 19.44 3.40 10.18
CA VAL A 191 19.25 2.01 10.60
C VAL A 191 18.18 1.34 9.75
N VAL A 192 18.51 0.24 9.07
CA VAL A 192 17.57 -0.48 8.22
C VAL A 192 17.33 -1.88 8.77
N LYS A 193 16.07 -2.26 8.95
CA LYS A 193 15.67 -3.60 9.41
C LYS A 193 14.79 -4.26 8.36
N LEU A 194 15.20 -5.41 7.81
CA LEU A 194 14.41 -6.15 6.82
C LEU A 194 14.04 -7.54 7.34
N ILE A 195 12.76 -7.87 7.30
CA ILE A 195 12.24 -9.20 7.64
C ILE A 195 11.51 -9.84 6.45
N TYR A 196 11.83 -11.10 6.16
CA TYR A 196 11.22 -11.89 5.09
C TYR A 196 10.97 -13.34 5.51
N ASP A 197 10.19 -14.10 4.75
CA ASP A 197 10.01 -15.55 4.95
C ASP A 197 10.75 -16.36 3.87
N ARG A 198 11.56 -17.32 4.31
CA ARG A 198 11.95 -18.46 3.48
C ARG A 198 12.25 -19.69 4.35
N GLY A 199 11.35 -20.67 4.34
CA GLY A 199 11.49 -21.90 5.14
C GLY A 199 12.85 -22.60 5.03
N ASP A 200 13.48 -22.80 6.19
CA ASP A 200 14.72 -23.53 6.45
C ASP A 200 14.48 -24.49 7.62
N TRP A 201 14.95 -25.74 7.54
CA TRP A 201 14.75 -26.75 8.60
C TRP A 201 15.26 -26.31 9.99
N LYS A 202 16.22 -25.37 10.06
CA LYS A 202 16.67 -24.76 11.33
C LYS A 202 15.54 -24.02 12.07
N GLN A 203 14.49 -23.58 11.37
CA GLN A 203 13.34 -22.86 11.93
C GLN A 203 12.35 -23.76 12.70
N VAL A 204 12.57 -25.09 12.70
CA VAL A 204 11.99 -26.03 13.69
C VAL A 204 12.44 -25.65 15.11
N PHE A 205 13.70 -25.23 15.28
CA PHE A 205 14.29 -24.89 16.59
C PHE A 205 14.31 -23.37 16.85
N LYS A 206 14.65 -22.55 15.84
CA LYS A 206 14.70 -21.08 15.95
C LYS A 206 14.04 -20.41 14.76
N ASN A 207 12.78 -19.99 14.92
CA ASN A 207 11.97 -19.40 13.84
C ASN A 207 12.59 -18.15 13.17
N HIS A 208 13.30 -17.31 13.93
CA HIS A 208 13.86 -16.04 13.47
C HIS A 208 15.39 -16.16 13.29
N LEU A 209 15.81 -16.42 12.05
CA LEU A 209 17.22 -16.56 11.68
C LEU A 209 17.78 -15.20 11.22
N SER A 210 18.79 -14.67 11.91
CA SER A 210 19.53 -13.50 11.46
C SER A 210 20.41 -13.88 10.27
N ILE A 211 20.29 -13.17 9.16
CA ILE A 211 21.08 -13.39 7.95
C ILE A 211 22.34 -12.53 8.01
N LYS A 212 23.52 -13.15 7.86
CA LYS A 212 24.79 -12.41 7.83
C LYS A 212 24.93 -11.65 6.50
N PRO A 213 25.42 -10.39 6.49
CA PRO A 213 25.78 -9.69 5.27
C PRO A 213 26.67 -10.52 4.33
N ASN A 214 26.45 -10.37 3.03
CA ASN A 214 27.21 -10.99 1.93
C ASN A 214 27.24 -12.55 1.91
N SER A 215 26.53 -13.23 2.81
CA SER A 215 26.39 -14.70 2.85
C SER A 215 25.49 -15.26 1.73
N SER A 216 25.44 -16.59 1.50
CA SER A 216 24.59 -17.13 0.41
C SER A 216 23.11 -16.74 0.57
N PRO A 217 22.46 -16.84 1.76
CA PRO A 217 21.05 -16.47 1.88
C PRO A 217 20.77 -14.96 1.67
N TRP A 218 21.79 -14.10 1.80
CA TRP A 218 21.73 -12.67 1.46
C TRP A 218 21.81 -12.46 -0.06
N LYS A 219 22.75 -13.14 -0.73
CA LYS A 219 22.94 -13.07 -2.18
C LYS A 219 21.79 -13.75 -2.96
N GLU A 220 21.22 -14.82 -2.41
CA GLU A 220 20.05 -15.52 -2.97
C GLU A 220 18.76 -14.68 -3.00
N VAL A 221 18.70 -13.57 -2.25
CA VAL A 221 17.60 -12.59 -2.28
C VAL A 221 18.02 -11.25 -2.90
N GLY A 222 19.22 -11.17 -3.48
CA GLY A 222 19.70 -10.03 -4.27
C GLY A 222 20.11 -8.78 -3.48
N LEU A 223 20.18 -8.84 -2.15
CA LEU A 223 20.50 -7.67 -1.31
C LEU A 223 21.90 -7.10 -1.60
N PRO A 224 22.08 -5.76 -1.51
CA PRO A 224 23.34 -5.12 -1.87
C PRO A 224 24.47 -5.51 -0.92
N ASP A 225 25.70 -5.51 -1.43
CA ASP A 225 26.90 -5.61 -0.59
C ASP A 225 27.06 -4.33 0.24
N LEU A 226 27.52 -4.45 1.50
CA LEU A 226 27.60 -3.31 2.43
C LEU A 226 28.46 -2.13 1.92
N GLU A 227 29.45 -2.41 1.07
CA GLU A 227 30.30 -1.41 0.41
C GLU A 227 29.51 -0.41 -0.47
N LYS A 228 28.32 -0.81 -0.95
CA LYS A 228 27.40 0.03 -1.74
C LYS A 228 26.46 0.86 -0.86
N ILE A 229 26.39 0.56 0.44
CA ILE A 229 25.55 1.24 1.43
C ILE A 229 26.34 1.64 2.70
N PRO A 230 27.51 2.29 2.59
CA PRO A 230 28.42 2.53 3.71
C PRO A 230 27.82 3.37 4.85
N ASN A 231 26.78 4.15 4.56
CA ASN A 231 26.14 5.07 5.51
C ASN A 231 24.84 4.50 6.12
N LEU A 232 24.56 3.21 5.90
CA LEU A 232 23.42 2.48 6.49
C LEU A 232 23.91 1.40 7.46
N GLU A 233 23.02 0.98 8.37
CA GLU A 233 23.20 -0.22 9.20
C GLU A 233 22.05 -1.20 8.98
N LEU A 234 22.22 -2.09 7.99
CA LEU A 234 21.22 -3.06 7.55
C LEU A 234 21.31 -4.39 8.32
N GLU A 235 20.30 -4.68 9.13
CA GLU A 235 20.10 -5.99 9.77
C GLU A 235 18.94 -6.75 9.09
N VAL A 236 19.09 -8.07 8.90
CA VAL A 236 18.14 -8.89 8.14
C VAL A 236 17.73 -10.14 8.91
N ILE A 237 16.43 -10.45 8.95
CA ILE A 237 15.86 -11.68 9.52
C ILE A 237 15.06 -12.46 8.48
N ASN A 238 15.29 -13.78 8.44
CA ASN A 238 14.37 -14.75 7.86
C ASN A 238 13.50 -15.36 8.96
N PHE A 239 12.18 -15.15 8.89
CA PHE A 239 11.18 -15.66 9.82
C PHE A 239 10.18 -16.59 9.12
N HIS A 240 10.12 -17.84 9.59
CA HIS A 240 9.13 -18.83 9.17
C HIS A 240 8.58 -19.61 10.37
N ARG A 241 7.39 -20.22 10.27
CA ARG A 241 6.71 -20.90 11.38
C ARG A 241 6.21 -22.31 11.01
N VAL A 242 7.18 -23.18 10.68
CA VAL A 242 7.05 -24.63 10.52
C VAL A 242 5.99 -25.24 11.46
N LEU A 243 5.06 -26.10 11.01
CA LEU A 243 4.94 -26.71 9.68
C LEU A 243 4.16 -25.87 8.66
N LEU A 244 3.01 -25.31 9.05
CA LEU A 244 2.10 -24.60 8.12
C LEU A 244 2.15 -23.06 8.23
N GLY A 245 2.82 -22.53 9.24
CA GLY A 245 2.81 -21.10 9.52
C GLY A 245 3.89 -20.36 8.74
N THR A 246 3.53 -19.22 8.18
CA THR A 246 4.42 -18.35 7.40
C THR A 246 4.27 -16.90 7.85
N PHE A 247 5.33 -16.11 7.74
CA PHE A 247 5.30 -14.66 7.94
C PHE A 247 4.73 -14.00 6.66
N HIS A 248 3.39 -13.97 6.52
CA HIS A 248 2.73 -13.47 5.30
C HIS A 248 2.58 -11.92 5.27
N SER A 249 3.18 -11.23 6.23
CA SER A 249 3.15 -9.78 6.41
C SER A 249 3.93 -9.00 5.34
N LYS A 250 3.37 -7.94 4.75
CA LYS A 250 4.11 -6.98 3.91
C LYS A 250 3.78 -5.53 4.24
N PHE A 251 4.81 -4.74 4.56
CA PHE A 251 4.69 -3.30 4.88
C PHE A 251 6.05 -2.59 4.85
N LEU A 252 6.01 -1.25 4.88
CA LEU A 252 7.16 -0.37 5.10
C LEU A 252 6.87 0.56 6.27
N ILE A 253 7.88 0.93 7.07
CA ILE A 253 7.82 2.07 8.00
C ILE A 253 9.06 2.94 7.75
N VAL A 254 8.89 4.27 7.70
CA VAL A 254 9.98 5.24 7.55
C VAL A 254 9.93 6.27 8.69
N ASP A 255 11.06 6.44 9.38
CA ASP A 255 11.28 7.40 10.47
C ASP A 255 10.13 7.45 11.51
N ARG A 256 9.49 6.29 11.76
CA ARG A 256 8.29 6.15 12.63
C ARG A 256 7.17 7.16 12.36
N SER A 257 7.13 7.74 11.16
CA SER A 257 6.21 8.82 10.75
C SER A 257 5.25 8.39 9.64
N VAL A 258 5.70 7.50 8.76
CA VAL A 258 4.92 6.89 7.66
C VAL A 258 4.91 5.37 7.84
N ALA A 259 3.76 4.74 7.59
CA ALA A 259 3.66 3.31 7.32
C ALA A 259 2.98 3.06 5.96
N LEU A 260 3.45 2.09 5.18
CA LEU A 260 2.78 1.62 3.96
C LEU A 260 2.27 0.19 4.19
N LEU A 261 0.97 -0.08 4.05
CA LEU A 261 0.40 -1.44 4.17
C LEU A 261 -0.01 -1.99 2.80
N ASN A 262 0.52 -3.17 2.46
CA ASN A 262 0.59 -3.68 1.09
C ASN A 262 -0.04 -5.07 0.96
N SER A 263 -0.71 -5.33 -0.18
CA SER A 263 -1.07 -6.69 -0.59
C SER A 263 0.08 -7.43 -1.28
N ASN A 264 0.95 -6.72 -2.02
CA ASN A 264 2.03 -7.30 -2.81
C ASN A 264 3.21 -7.74 -1.95
N ASN A 265 4.00 -8.67 -2.51
CA ASN A 265 5.35 -8.98 -2.04
C ASN A 265 6.39 -8.22 -2.90
N ILE A 266 7.65 -8.24 -2.48
CA ILE A 266 8.78 -7.68 -3.25
C ILE A 266 9.27 -8.74 -4.26
N GLN A 267 8.51 -8.86 -5.36
CA GLN A 267 8.68 -9.81 -6.45
C GLN A 267 7.96 -9.31 -7.72
N ASP A 268 8.39 -9.70 -8.91
CA ASP A 268 7.69 -9.38 -10.16
C ASP A 268 6.53 -10.36 -10.42
N ARG A 269 5.28 -9.87 -10.48
CA ARG A 269 4.06 -10.63 -10.78
C ARG A 269 3.03 -9.77 -11.54
N PRO A 270 2.19 -10.39 -12.40
CA PRO A 270 1.16 -9.71 -13.19
C PRO A 270 -0.14 -9.49 -12.40
N ASN A 271 0.00 -8.88 -11.21
CA ASN A 271 -1.09 -8.70 -10.27
C ASN A 271 -1.52 -7.22 -10.24
N LEU A 272 -2.84 -6.98 -10.22
CA LEU A 272 -3.39 -5.77 -9.61
C LEU A 272 -3.30 -5.92 -8.09
N GLU A 273 -2.70 -4.93 -7.42
CA GLU A 273 -2.32 -4.94 -6.01
C GLU A 273 -2.75 -3.61 -5.36
N MET A 274 -2.91 -3.60 -4.03
CA MET A 274 -3.34 -2.43 -3.26
C MET A 274 -2.29 -2.08 -2.19
N MET A 275 -1.91 -0.81 -2.15
CA MET A 275 -1.09 -0.22 -1.09
C MET A 275 -1.80 1.01 -0.52
N ILE A 276 -1.83 1.13 0.81
CA ILE A 276 -2.31 2.33 1.51
C ILE A 276 -1.15 2.98 2.27
N HIS A 277 -1.07 4.30 2.16
CA HIS A 277 -0.16 5.14 2.93
C HIS A 277 -0.86 5.54 4.23
N LEU A 278 -0.20 5.40 5.38
CA LEU A 278 -0.72 5.71 6.70
C LEU A 278 0.21 6.69 7.43
N GLU A 279 -0.34 7.80 7.93
CA GLU A 279 0.35 8.73 8.82
C GLU A 279 -0.42 8.89 10.15
N GLY A 280 0.27 9.41 11.17
CA GLY A 280 -0.32 9.71 12.49
C GLY A 280 -0.15 8.58 13.50
N ARG A 281 -0.98 8.58 14.55
CA ARG A 281 -0.81 7.71 15.73
C ARG A 281 -0.80 6.22 15.40
N ILE A 282 -1.46 5.81 14.33
CA ILE A 282 -1.46 4.44 13.80
C ILE A 282 -0.05 3.89 13.51
N VAL A 283 0.93 4.75 13.20
CA VAL A 283 2.30 4.31 12.90
C VAL A 283 3.00 3.74 14.14
N ASP A 284 2.68 4.20 15.36
CA ASP A 284 3.15 3.57 16.61
C ASP A 284 2.66 2.11 16.74
N SER A 285 1.44 1.82 16.26
CA SER A 285 0.87 0.46 16.26
C SER A 285 1.59 -0.46 15.27
N PHE A 286 1.94 0.05 14.09
CA PHE A 286 2.77 -0.67 13.11
C PHE A 286 4.19 -0.90 13.65
N TYR A 287 4.74 0.06 14.39
CA TYR A 287 6.06 -0.02 14.99
C TYR A 287 6.17 -1.10 16.07
N ASP A 288 5.23 -1.10 17.02
CA ASP A 288 5.15 -2.11 18.08
C ASP A 288 4.92 -3.52 17.50
N MET A 289 4.09 -3.62 16.46
CA MET A 289 3.85 -4.83 15.70
C MET A 289 5.11 -5.33 14.94
N PHE A 290 5.92 -4.43 14.39
CA PHE A 290 7.21 -4.78 13.81
C PHE A 290 8.14 -5.37 14.88
N LEU A 291 8.25 -4.73 16.06
CA LEU A 291 9.08 -5.23 17.17
C LEU A 291 8.64 -6.64 17.63
N ILE A 292 7.33 -6.86 17.78
CA ILE A 292 6.76 -8.18 18.11
C ILE A 292 7.10 -9.23 17.05
N SER A 293 7.01 -8.86 15.76
CA SER A 293 7.34 -9.74 14.63
C SER A 293 8.85 -9.97 14.45
N TRP A 294 9.69 -9.01 14.87
CA TRP A 294 11.14 -9.08 14.78
C TRP A 294 11.72 -10.08 15.79
N ASN A 295 11.11 -10.15 16.99
CA ASN A 295 11.33 -11.12 18.07
C ASN A 295 12.74 -11.12 18.72
N ASN A 296 13.81 -11.07 17.93
CA ASN A 296 15.21 -11.05 18.34
C ASN A 296 15.60 -9.67 18.93
N ARG A 297 16.68 -9.61 19.71
CA ARG A 297 17.29 -8.30 20.07
C ARG A 297 17.74 -7.62 18.78
N LEU A 298 17.49 -6.31 18.64
CA LEU A 298 17.91 -5.54 17.49
C LEU A 298 19.38 -5.15 17.62
N ASN A 299 20.12 -5.17 16.50
CA ASN A 299 21.53 -4.78 16.47
C ASN A 299 21.89 -4.06 15.15
N PRO A 300 22.05 -2.72 15.14
CA PRO A 300 21.88 -1.79 16.25
C PRO A 300 20.43 -1.74 16.79
N PRO A 301 20.19 -1.13 17.97
CA PRO A 301 18.86 -0.64 18.35
C PRO A 301 18.27 0.31 17.30
N LEU A 302 16.97 0.59 17.39
CA LEU A 302 16.33 1.60 16.55
C LEU A 302 16.51 2.99 17.18
N PRO A 303 17.00 4.01 16.44
CA PRO A 303 17.23 5.34 17.00
C PRO A 303 15.95 5.98 17.56
N LEU A 304 14.81 5.84 16.90
CA LEU A 304 13.56 6.47 17.32
C LEU A 304 12.78 5.66 18.35
N ILE A 305 13.37 4.62 18.97
CA ILE A 305 12.68 3.74 19.92
C ILE A 305 12.14 4.51 21.15
N GLY A 306 12.94 5.44 21.67
CA GLY A 306 12.59 6.26 22.84
C GLY A 306 11.78 7.52 22.54
N GLU A 307 11.67 7.90 21.27
CA GLU A 307 10.88 9.05 20.87
C GLU A 307 9.37 8.75 20.93
N THR A 308 8.58 9.81 20.96
CA THR A 308 7.11 9.70 20.86
C THR A 308 6.61 10.76 19.87
N PRO A 309 6.10 10.36 18.68
CA PRO A 309 5.60 11.31 17.67
C PRO A 309 4.52 12.27 18.20
N SER A 310 3.80 11.83 19.24
CA SER A 310 2.72 12.54 19.93
C SER A 310 3.11 13.83 20.68
N SER A 311 4.35 14.32 20.58
CA SER A 311 4.87 15.46 21.36
C SER A 311 4.85 16.82 20.62
N GLN A 312 4.60 16.83 19.31
CA GLN A 312 4.51 18.03 18.48
C GLN A 312 3.18 18.03 17.71
N PRO A 313 2.46 19.18 17.59
CA PRO A 313 1.24 19.26 16.81
C PRO A 313 1.55 19.12 15.32
N HIS A 314 1.24 17.96 14.74
CA HIS A 314 1.49 17.68 13.33
C HIS A 314 0.30 18.14 12.48
N THR A 315 0.47 19.24 11.76
CA THR A 315 -0.38 19.56 10.60
C THR A 315 -0.09 18.54 9.50
N TYR A 316 -0.97 17.55 9.36
CA TYR A 316 -0.93 16.59 8.26
C TYR A 316 -0.91 17.29 6.90
N ARG A 317 -0.34 16.62 5.89
CA ARG A 317 -0.18 17.19 4.56
C ARG A 317 -0.69 16.22 3.50
N PHE A 318 -1.40 16.78 2.53
CA PHE A 318 -1.98 16.05 1.40
C PHE A 318 -1.37 16.53 0.08
N ALA A 319 -1.47 15.70 -0.97
CA ALA A 319 -0.97 15.98 -2.31
C ALA A 319 0.46 16.61 -2.33
N SER A 320 0.67 17.69 -3.09
CA SER A 320 1.96 18.38 -3.28
C SER A 320 2.61 18.92 -2.00
N ASN A 321 1.84 19.10 -0.93
CA ASN A 321 2.36 19.62 0.34
C ASN A 321 3.07 18.53 1.15
N ASN A 322 2.68 17.26 0.95
CA ASN A 322 3.31 16.10 1.56
C ASN A 322 4.63 15.76 0.84
N ALA A 323 5.73 15.67 1.58
CA ALA A 323 7.04 15.40 1.00
C ALA A 323 7.11 14.03 0.29
N PHE A 324 6.45 13.01 0.83
CA PHE A 324 6.43 11.64 0.31
C PHE A 324 5.55 11.49 -0.94
N LEU A 325 4.61 12.41 -1.19
CA LEU A 325 3.68 12.35 -2.34
C LEU A 325 4.12 13.20 -3.53
N ARG A 326 5.07 14.13 -3.37
CA ARG A 326 5.59 15.00 -4.44
C ARG A 326 6.09 14.25 -5.68
N ASN A 327 6.60 13.03 -5.49
CA ASN A 327 7.13 12.23 -6.60
C ASN A 327 6.08 11.37 -7.30
N ILE A 328 4.79 11.46 -6.95
CA ILE A 328 3.72 10.78 -7.70
C ILE A 328 3.44 11.54 -9.00
N ASP A 329 3.42 10.86 -10.15
CA ASP A 329 3.35 11.54 -11.47
C ASP A 329 2.06 12.38 -11.65
N VAL A 330 0.96 12.04 -10.97
CA VAL A 330 -0.26 12.87 -10.90
C VAL A 330 -0.03 14.16 -10.09
N VAL A 331 0.70 14.09 -8.96
CA VAL A 331 1.08 15.26 -8.15
C VAL A 331 2.05 16.14 -8.92
N LYS A 332 3.08 15.56 -9.57
CA LYS A 332 4.00 16.29 -10.45
C LYS A 332 3.24 17.04 -11.54
N SER A 333 2.37 16.35 -12.28
CA SER A 333 1.58 16.92 -13.38
C SER A 333 0.69 18.07 -12.90
N ALA A 334 0.08 17.94 -11.71
CA ALA A 334 -0.69 19.02 -11.10
C ALA A 334 0.17 20.22 -10.65
N GLN A 335 1.41 19.98 -10.19
CA GLN A 335 2.36 21.05 -9.87
C GLN A 335 2.86 21.76 -11.14
N ASP A 336 3.24 21.01 -12.18
CA ASP A 336 3.71 21.53 -13.46
C ASP A 336 2.61 22.34 -14.17
N ALA A 337 1.35 21.87 -14.13
CA ALA A 337 0.20 22.61 -14.65
C ALA A 337 -0.03 23.92 -13.88
N ARG A 338 -0.02 23.90 -12.54
CA ARG A 338 -0.13 25.11 -11.71
C ARG A 338 1.02 26.09 -11.94
N ALA A 339 2.25 25.60 -12.09
CA ALA A 339 3.41 26.43 -12.40
C ALA A 339 3.33 27.03 -13.81
N THR A 340 2.75 26.32 -14.78
CA THR A 340 2.53 26.82 -16.15
C THR A 340 1.46 27.91 -16.14
N LEU A 341 0.30 27.66 -15.54
CA LEU A 341 -0.77 28.65 -15.35
C LEU A 341 -0.29 29.90 -14.59
N HIS A 342 0.63 29.76 -13.63
CA HIS A 342 1.21 30.90 -12.93
C HIS A 342 2.11 31.74 -13.84
N ARG A 343 2.99 31.11 -14.63
CA ARG A 343 3.82 31.80 -15.63
C ARG A 343 2.98 32.46 -16.72
N GLU A 344 1.91 31.83 -17.16
CA GLU A 344 0.94 32.39 -18.11
C GLU A 344 0.28 33.64 -17.51
N ALA A 345 -0.27 33.54 -16.30
CA ALA A 345 -0.86 34.67 -15.59
C ALA A 345 0.14 35.81 -15.26
N GLU A 346 1.41 35.48 -15.02
CA GLU A 346 2.49 36.47 -14.88
C GLU A 346 2.84 37.11 -16.23
N THR A 347 2.84 36.35 -17.31
CA THR A 347 3.06 36.85 -18.68
C THR A 347 1.93 37.78 -19.09
N ASP A 348 0.67 37.42 -18.82
CA ASP A 348 -0.51 38.26 -19.09
C ASP A 348 -0.52 39.52 -18.22
N ARG A 349 -0.12 39.46 -16.95
CA ARG A 349 0.07 40.65 -16.09
C ARG A 349 1.18 41.56 -16.62
N ASN A 350 2.29 41.01 -17.08
CA ASN A 350 3.39 41.79 -17.64
C ASN A 350 3.02 42.40 -19.00
N ALA A 351 2.32 41.65 -19.85
CA ALA A 351 1.81 42.13 -21.14
C ALA A 351 0.76 43.24 -20.95
N SER A 352 -0.17 43.10 -20.02
CA SER A 352 -1.15 44.13 -19.69
C SER A 352 -0.53 45.35 -18.97
N ALA A 353 0.51 45.15 -18.15
CA ALA A 353 1.30 46.25 -17.59
C ALA A 353 2.03 47.05 -18.69
N HIS A 354 2.65 46.36 -19.67
CA HIS A 354 3.26 47.01 -20.83
C HIS A 354 2.22 47.72 -21.72
N GLN A 355 1.04 47.11 -21.96
CA GLN A 355 -0.06 47.79 -22.66
C GLN A 355 -0.56 49.03 -21.91
N HIS A 356 -0.61 49.00 -20.57
CA HIS A 356 -0.91 50.19 -19.77
C HIS A 356 0.19 51.26 -19.87
N GLN A 357 1.46 50.86 -19.99
CA GLN A 357 2.58 51.79 -20.13
C GLN A 357 2.63 52.43 -21.53
N ASP A 358 2.43 51.66 -22.60
CA ASP A 358 2.25 52.16 -23.97
C ASP A 358 0.97 53.00 -24.10
N GLY A 359 -0.10 52.62 -23.41
CA GLY A 359 -1.34 53.40 -23.30
C GLY A 359 -1.12 54.74 -22.61
N LEU A 360 -0.32 54.78 -21.54
CA LEU A 360 0.04 56.01 -20.84
C LEU A 360 0.89 56.92 -21.75
N LEU A 361 1.88 56.38 -22.46
CA LEU A 361 2.69 57.12 -23.44
C LEU A 361 1.83 57.66 -24.59
N ASN A 362 0.96 56.84 -25.18
CA ASN A 362 0.04 57.27 -26.24
C ASN A 362 -0.97 58.31 -25.76
N SER A 363 -1.49 58.21 -24.52
CA SER A 363 -2.38 59.23 -23.95
C SER A 363 -1.64 60.56 -23.69
N THR A 364 -0.38 60.50 -23.26
CA THR A 364 0.47 61.69 -23.05
C THR A 364 0.77 62.38 -24.39
N PHE A 365 1.14 61.60 -25.42
CA PHE A 365 1.33 62.12 -26.78
C PHE A 365 0.04 62.71 -27.36
N SER A 366 -1.10 62.03 -27.18
CA SER A 366 -2.41 62.50 -27.64
C SER A 366 -2.84 63.80 -26.93
N ASN A 367 -2.57 63.95 -25.63
CA ASN A 367 -2.84 65.19 -24.90
C ASN A 367 -1.93 66.33 -25.36
N VAL A 368 -0.63 66.09 -25.55
CA VAL A 368 0.29 67.11 -26.10
C VAL A 368 -0.14 67.54 -27.51
N VAL A 369 -0.55 66.62 -28.38
CA VAL A 369 -1.07 66.95 -29.72
C VAL A 369 -2.42 67.69 -29.63
N ARG A 370 -3.32 67.31 -28.71
CA ARG A 370 -4.61 67.98 -28.51
C ARG A 370 -4.43 69.41 -28.02
N ASP A 371 -3.62 69.64 -26.99
CA ASP A 371 -3.37 70.98 -26.44
C ASP A 371 -2.71 71.89 -27.51
N LEU A 372 -1.75 71.35 -28.29
CA LEU A 372 -1.13 72.08 -29.41
C LEU A 372 -2.12 72.43 -30.55
N MET A 373 -3.18 71.63 -30.72
CA MET A 373 -4.28 71.92 -31.65
C MET A 373 -5.31 72.90 -31.06
N GLU A 374 -5.54 72.88 -29.75
CA GLU A 374 -6.44 73.82 -29.06
C GLU A 374 -5.86 75.23 -29.02
N ASP A 375 -4.56 75.41 -28.78
CA ASP A 375 -3.89 76.71 -28.90
C ASP A 375 -3.95 77.25 -30.34
N ARG A 376 -3.81 76.38 -31.34
CA ARG A 376 -3.98 76.73 -32.76
C ARG A 376 -5.44 77.08 -33.13
N ARG A 377 -6.41 76.71 -32.28
CA ARG A 377 -7.82 77.12 -32.40
C ARG A 377 -8.08 78.45 -31.72
N ARG A 378 -7.48 78.68 -30.54
CA ARG A 378 -7.57 79.95 -29.78
C ARG A 378 -6.99 81.13 -30.56
N SER A 379 -5.92 80.93 -31.33
CA SER A 379 -5.30 81.99 -32.14
C SER A 379 -6.10 82.47 -33.37
N HIS A 380 -7.32 81.95 -33.60
CA HIS A 380 -8.14 82.30 -34.79
C HIS A 380 -9.54 82.85 -34.46
N HIS A 381 -9.84 83.20 -33.21
CA HIS A 381 -11.18 83.67 -32.82
C HIS A 381 -11.20 84.87 -31.86
N GLN A 382 -10.42 85.92 -32.13
CA GLN A 382 -10.62 87.22 -31.48
C GLN A 382 -10.21 88.41 -32.36
N HIS A 383 -11.13 88.85 -33.23
CA HIS A 383 -11.11 90.17 -33.87
C HIS A 383 -12.54 90.63 -34.17
N ASN A 384 -13.15 91.35 -33.23
CA ASN A 384 -13.93 92.57 -33.51
C ASN A 384 -14.52 93.20 -32.23
N LEU A 385 -14.48 94.54 -32.23
CA LEU A 385 -15.06 95.53 -31.31
C LEU A 385 -14.16 96.11 -30.21
N ASP A 386 -14.30 97.43 -30.08
CA ASP A 386 -13.50 98.48 -29.41
C ASP A 386 -14.52 99.66 -29.18
N PRO A 387 -14.23 100.80 -28.50
CA PRO A 387 -12.98 101.24 -27.86
C PRO A 387 -13.12 101.83 -26.43
N SER A 388 -11.99 102.10 -25.75
CA SER A 388 -11.63 103.47 -25.29
C SER A 388 -10.33 103.61 -24.48
N HIS A 389 -9.39 104.39 -25.04
CA HIS A 389 -8.42 105.32 -24.41
C HIS A 389 -7.17 104.91 -23.59
N SER A 390 -6.07 105.57 -24.01
CA SER A 390 -4.87 106.08 -23.30
C SER A 390 -3.57 105.23 -23.15
N HIS A 391 -2.56 105.67 -23.90
CA HIS A 391 -1.12 105.35 -23.91
C HIS A 391 -0.32 106.39 -23.07
N PRO A 392 1.05 106.38 -22.94
CA PRO A 392 2.11 105.62 -23.65
C PRO A 392 3.19 105.04 -22.66
N ASP A 393 4.48 104.70 -22.92
CA ASP A 393 5.42 104.54 -24.08
C ASP A 393 6.69 103.74 -23.60
N GLU A 394 7.76 103.38 -24.34
CA GLU A 394 8.10 103.37 -25.79
C GLU A 394 9.13 102.24 -26.07
N SER A 395 9.22 101.80 -27.33
CA SER A 395 10.39 101.14 -27.96
C SER A 395 10.83 99.70 -27.54
N SER A 396 11.74 99.04 -28.27
CA SER A 396 11.67 98.61 -29.70
C SER A 396 12.75 97.55 -30.03
N ARG A 397 12.55 96.78 -31.13
CA ARG A 397 13.57 96.07 -31.97
C ARG A 397 14.32 94.85 -31.36
N LEU A 398 14.92 93.93 -32.15
CA LEU A 398 14.50 93.24 -33.39
C LEU A 398 15.51 92.08 -33.66
N GLY A 399 15.08 90.91 -34.13
CA GLY A 399 15.97 89.84 -34.60
C GLY A 399 15.21 88.63 -35.20
N PRO A 400 15.58 88.12 -36.39
CA PRO A 400 14.72 87.19 -37.14
C PRO A 400 14.82 85.73 -36.66
N SER A 401 13.66 85.10 -36.45
CA SER A 401 13.55 83.67 -36.15
C SER A 401 13.35 82.83 -37.41
N LEU A 402 14.05 81.69 -37.50
CA LEU A 402 13.84 80.70 -38.56
C LEU A 402 12.39 80.15 -38.54
N PRO A 403 11.78 79.83 -39.70
CA PRO A 403 10.40 79.36 -39.78
C PRO A 403 10.12 78.11 -38.92
N PRO A 404 8.93 78.00 -38.28
CA PRO A 404 8.56 76.87 -37.43
C PRO A 404 8.67 75.50 -38.11
N SER A 405 8.44 75.42 -39.42
CA SER A 405 8.56 74.19 -40.22
C SER A 405 9.96 73.56 -40.16
N VAL A 406 11.02 74.36 -40.13
CA VAL A 406 12.41 73.88 -40.05
C VAL A 406 12.71 73.36 -38.65
N ARG A 407 12.21 74.03 -37.60
CA ARG A 407 12.34 73.57 -36.20
C ARG A 407 11.60 72.25 -35.98
N PHE A 408 10.39 72.11 -36.53
CA PHE A 408 9.60 70.88 -36.45
C PHE A 408 10.30 69.71 -37.15
N SER A 409 10.79 69.90 -38.38
CA SER A 409 11.50 68.85 -39.14
C SER A 409 12.74 68.34 -38.39
N ASN A 410 13.54 69.25 -37.82
CA ASN A 410 14.75 68.89 -37.07
C ASN A 410 14.44 68.19 -35.73
N ALA A 411 13.32 68.49 -35.08
CA ALA A 411 12.87 67.78 -33.88
C ALA A 411 12.39 66.36 -34.21
N VAL A 412 11.59 66.21 -35.27
CA VAL A 412 11.08 64.91 -35.74
C VAL A 412 12.23 64.01 -36.21
N GLN A 413 13.22 64.54 -36.94
CA GLN A 413 14.40 63.75 -37.31
C GLN A 413 15.19 63.28 -36.09
N ARG A 414 15.39 64.11 -35.06
CA ARG A 414 16.09 63.68 -33.83
C ARG A 414 15.38 62.52 -33.11
N LEU A 415 14.05 62.54 -33.00
CA LEU A 415 13.30 61.42 -32.44
C LEU A 415 13.40 60.14 -33.29
N ILE A 416 13.41 60.27 -34.62
CA ILE A 416 13.59 59.12 -35.53
C ILE A 416 15.01 58.56 -35.41
N GLU A 417 16.02 59.40 -35.22
CA GLU A 417 17.40 58.99 -35.01
C GLU A 417 17.57 58.27 -33.67
N GLU A 418 16.95 58.73 -32.58
CA GLU A 418 16.93 58.00 -31.30
C GLU A 418 16.18 56.66 -31.39
N GLN A 419 15.02 56.62 -32.05
CA GLN A 419 14.28 55.36 -32.30
C GLN A 419 15.10 54.36 -33.11
N ARG A 420 15.91 54.81 -34.07
CA ARG A 420 16.87 53.96 -34.80
C ARG A 420 18.03 53.52 -33.90
N ARG A 421 18.57 54.42 -33.07
CA ARG A 421 19.68 54.11 -32.16
C ARG A 421 19.29 53.02 -31.16
N LEU A 422 18.08 53.10 -30.59
CA LEU A 422 17.52 52.11 -29.67
C LEU A 422 17.23 50.76 -30.34
N LYS A 423 16.80 50.74 -31.61
CA LYS A 423 16.55 49.49 -32.35
C LYS A 423 17.83 48.81 -32.84
N ASN A 424 18.90 49.57 -33.11
CA ASN A 424 20.16 49.02 -33.58
C ASN A 424 21.05 48.42 -32.47
N THR A 425 20.69 48.57 -31.19
CA THR A 425 21.42 47.92 -30.08
C THR A 425 21.13 46.42 -29.97
N THR A 426 20.08 45.91 -30.61
CA THR A 426 19.55 44.56 -30.35
C THR A 426 19.82 43.51 -31.45
N THR A 427 20.40 43.88 -32.60
CA THR A 427 20.58 42.93 -33.72
C THR A 427 21.86 43.15 -34.56
N HIS A 428 22.97 42.52 -34.14
CA HIS A 428 24.14 42.02 -34.89
C HIS A 428 25.27 41.84 -33.86
N GLN A 429 25.88 40.67 -33.63
CA GLN A 429 26.67 39.78 -34.51
C GLN A 429 26.70 38.35 -33.92
N VAL A 430 27.01 37.23 -34.60
CA VAL A 430 27.35 36.99 -36.02
C VAL A 430 26.92 35.56 -36.44
N LEU A 431 26.58 35.41 -37.72
CA LEU A 431 26.70 34.16 -38.52
C LEU A 431 27.68 34.50 -39.66
N PRO A 432 28.43 33.54 -40.28
CA PRO A 432 27.81 32.75 -41.35
C PRO A 432 28.43 31.35 -41.64
N LYS A 433 27.88 30.72 -42.68
CA LYS A 433 28.18 29.39 -43.25
C LYS A 433 29.24 29.41 -44.38
N ILE A 434 29.63 28.18 -44.80
CA ILE A 434 29.73 27.66 -46.20
C ILE A 434 31.13 27.41 -46.87
N ARG A 435 31.36 26.11 -47.19
CA ARG A 435 32.09 25.48 -48.35
C ARG A 435 33.60 25.74 -48.58
N ALA A 436 34.38 24.85 -49.24
CA ALA A 436 34.18 23.43 -49.62
C ALA A 436 35.49 22.70 -50.00
N SER A 437 35.48 21.35 -49.87
CA SER A 437 36.20 20.31 -50.65
C SER A 437 37.66 20.50 -51.15
N PHE A 438 38.52 19.50 -50.88
CA PHE A 438 39.10 18.60 -51.90
C PHE A 438 39.82 17.35 -51.29
N VAL A 439 39.77 16.22 -52.02
CA VAL A 439 40.67 15.02 -52.08
C VAL A 439 41.52 14.56 -50.86
N GLY A 440 41.56 13.24 -50.60
CA GLY A 440 42.62 12.58 -49.81
C GLY A 440 42.36 11.11 -49.45
N THR A 441 43.01 10.16 -50.12
CA THR A 441 42.78 8.71 -49.99
C THR A 441 43.62 7.98 -48.92
N SER A 442 43.18 6.76 -48.58
CA SER A 442 43.98 5.54 -48.25
C SER A 442 44.26 5.10 -46.79
N HIS A 443 44.14 3.78 -46.65
CA HIS A 443 44.54 2.83 -45.59
C HIS A 443 46.05 2.43 -45.77
N PRO A 444 46.69 1.53 -44.96
CA PRO A 444 46.35 0.96 -43.64
C PRO A 444 47.60 0.78 -42.68
N GLN A 445 47.44 -0.08 -41.65
CA GLN A 445 48.42 -1.09 -41.16
C GLN A 445 49.38 -0.84 -39.95
N ASN A 446 49.67 -1.98 -39.29
CA ASN A 446 50.84 -2.38 -38.47
C ASN A 446 50.93 -2.11 -36.94
N ARG A 447 50.65 -3.19 -36.18
CA ARG A 447 51.44 -3.73 -35.03
C ARG A 447 52.87 -4.14 -35.49
N PRO A 448 53.90 -4.47 -34.64
CA PRO A 448 53.75 -5.36 -33.46
C PRO A 448 54.83 -5.33 -32.30
N LYS A 449 54.73 -6.31 -31.38
CA LYS A 449 55.75 -7.01 -30.54
C LYS A 449 56.39 -6.40 -29.25
N ASP A 450 56.11 -7.10 -28.14
CA ASP A 450 57.01 -7.83 -27.19
C ASP A 450 58.27 -7.18 -26.56
N PHE A 451 58.49 -7.35 -25.23
CA PHE A 451 59.51 -8.27 -24.64
C PHE A 451 59.45 -8.42 -23.09
N ALA A 452 60.26 -9.34 -22.55
CA ALA A 452 60.13 -10.16 -21.31
C ALA A 452 60.53 -9.58 -19.91
N SER A 453 60.34 -10.43 -18.87
CA SER A 453 60.69 -10.30 -17.42
C SER A 453 62.16 -10.69 -17.07
N PRO A 454 62.60 -10.68 -15.77
CA PRO A 454 62.65 -11.96 -14.99
C PRO A 454 62.63 -11.93 -13.43
N SER A 455 62.14 -13.03 -12.81
CA SER A 455 62.53 -13.74 -11.54
C SER A 455 62.62 -12.99 -10.17
N THR A 456 62.64 -13.61 -8.95
CA THR A 456 62.95 -14.98 -8.44
C THR A 456 62.19 -15.23 -7.09
N VAL A 457 61.33 -16.25 -6.86
CA VAL A 457 61.53 -17.62 -6.23
C VAL A 457 62.15 -17.59 -4.80
N ILE A 458 61.57 -18.22 -3.74
CA ILE A 458 61.68 -19.65 -3.30
C ILE A 458 60.46 -20.15 -2.44
N GLU A 459 60.27 -21.47 -2.47
CA GLU A 459 59.40 -22.48 -1.81
C GLU A 459 59.28 -22.42 -0.24
N SER A 460 58.55 -23.26 0.51
CA SER A 460 57.92 -24.63 0.38
C SER A 460 56.54 -24.69 1.12
N ILE A 461 55.52 -25.53 0.87
CA ILE A 461 55.28 -26.94 0.41
C ILE A 461 54.84 -27.89 1.57
N ASP A 462 53.86 -28.78 1.27
CA ASP A 462 53.35 -29.96 2.02
C ASP A 462 52.50 -29.82 3.32
N GLU A 463 51.52 -30.71 3.64
CA GLU A 463 50.60 -31.49 2.77
C GLU A 463 49.36 -32.07 3.52
N HIS A 464 48.42 -32.63 2.75
CA HIS A 464 47.51 -33.77 3.03
C HIS A 464 46.40 -33.79 4.13
N THR A 465 45.15 -33.75 3.63
CA THR A 465 44.13 -34.84 3.66
C THR A 465 43.61 -35.42 4.99
N THR A 466 42.27 -35.46 5.17
CA THR A 466 41.43 -36.71 5.20
C THR A 466 40.03 -36.50 5.81
N THR A 467 39.01 -37.01 5.13
CA THR A 467 37.58 -37.10 5.49
C THR A 467 37.28 -38.13 6.59
N MET A 468 36.32 -37.88 7.49
CA MET A 468 35.37 -38.83 8.14
C MET A 468 34.51 -37.96 9.11
N SER A 469 33.18 -37.94 9.19
CA SER A 469 32.09 -38.92 9.00
C SER A 469 31.59 -39.56 10.31
N THR A 470 30.26 -39.77 10.35
CA THR A 470 29.50 -40.74 11.14
C THR A 470 29.33 -40.58 12.67
N VAL A 471 28.06 -40.35 13.02
CA VAL A 471 27.28 -41.05 14.08
C VAL A 471 27.36 -40.55 15.53
N ALA A 472 26.17 -40.24 16.03
CA ALA A 472 25.89 -39.92 17.43
C ALA A 472 25.81 -41.17 18.30
N SER A 473 26.01 -40.99 19.61
CA SER A 473 25.40 -41.83 20.64
C SER A 473 24.82 -40.96 21.74
N LYS A 474 23.60 -41.29 22.18
CA LYS A 474 23.06 -40.83 23.47
C LYS A 474 23.73 -41.62 24.58
N ILE A 475 23.84 -41.03 25.76
CA ILE A 475 23.54 -41.70 27.04
C ILE A 475 23.07 -40.63 28.04
N THR A 476 22.36 -41.06 29.08
CA THR A 476 21.54 -40.23 29.98
C THR A 476 21.99 -40.36 31.44
N ALA A 477 21.40 -39.49 32.28
CA ALA A 477 21.29 -39.57 33.74
C ALA A 477 22.44 -39.01 34.60
N ASP A 478 22.09 -37.92 35.29
CA ASP A 478 22.12 -37.75 36.75
C ASP A 478 23.39 -38.05 37.56
N SER A 479 23.84 -37.02 38.28
CA SER A 479 24.05 -37.09 39.73
C SER A 479 23.89 -35.71 40.38
N GLN A 480 23.50 -35.70 41.66
CA GLN A 480 23.38 -34.50 42.51
C GLN A 480 24.71 -34.24 43.26
N ILE A 481 24.66 -33.53 44.41
CA ILE A 481 25.75 -33.31 45.39
C ILE A 481 26.72 -32.18 44.96
N THR A 482 26.97 -31.09 45.73
CA THR A 482 26.54 -30.71 47.10
C THR A 482 26.32 -29.19 47.24
N SER A 483 25.72 -28.80 48.38
CA SER A 483 25.55 -27.42 48.87
C SER A 483 26.60 -26.99 49.89
N THR A 484 27.04 -25.73 49.83
CA THR A 484 27.61 -24.89 50.91
C THR A 484 27.54 -23.43 50.43
N GLU A 485 27.47 -22.38 51.27
CA GLU A 485 26.82 -22.21 52.57
C GLU A 485 26.58 -20.70 52.78
N HIS A 486 25.69 -20.31 53.69
CA HIS A 486 25.42 -18.91 54.05
C HIS A 486 26.33 -18.47 55.23
N PRO A 487 26.58 -17.16 55.47
CA PRO A 487 25.66 -16.43 56.36
C PRO A 487 25.55 -14.90 56.18
N SER A 488 24.44 -14.36 56.72
CA SER A 488 24.31 -13.05 57.44
C SER A 488 24.70 -11.71 56.76
N SER A 489 24.15 -10.55 57.15
CA SER A 489 22.85 -10.16 57.75
C SER A 489 22.82 -8.62 57.81
N TYR A 490 21.64 -8.00 57.82
CA TYR A 490 21.25 -6.94 58.79
C TYR A 490 19.82 -6.45 58.51
N GLU A 491 19.18 -5.89 59.54
CA GLU A 491 17.77 -5.48 59.57
C GLU A 491 17.60 -3.95 59.55
N GLY A 492 16.35 -3.50 59.39
CA GLY A 492 15.92 -2.13 59.68
C GLY A 492 15.70 -1.25 58.44
N ALA A 493 14.66 -0.41 58.37
CA ALA A 493 13.52 -0.27 59.27
C ALA A 493 12.28 0.27 58.53
N ARG A 494 11.09 0.15 59.15
CA ARG A 494 9.87 0.84 58.69
C ARG A 494 9.85 2.27 59.24
N GLN A 495 9.39 3.23 58.43
CA GLN A 495 8.68 4.41 58.91
C GLN A 495 7.57 4.80 57.91
N SER A 496 6.67 5.72 58.30
CA SER A 496 5.28 5.66 57.82
C SER A 496 4.49 6.98 57.86
N GLN A 497 3.53 7.08 56.93
CA GLN A 497 2.29 7.91 56.94
C GLN A 497 2.34 9.41 56.62
N SER A 498 1.19 9.83 56.04
CA SER A 498 0.65 11.21 55.92
C SER A 498 1.29 12.12 54.85
N THR A 499 0.59 13.08 54.24
CA THR A 499 -0.80 13.60 54.42
C THR A 499 -1.61 13.69 53.10
N LEU A 500 -2.92 13.94 53.24
CA LEU A 500 -3.86 14.29 52.16
C LEU A 500 -3.48 15.60 51.41
N SER A 501 -3.97 15.71 50.16
CA SER A 501 -4.53 16.95 49.60
C SER A 501 -5.50 16.60 48.44
N LYS A 502 -6.56 17.39 48.26
CA LYS A 502 -7.52 17.31 47.14
C LYS A 502 -7.69 18.71 46.49
N PRO A 503 -8.23 18.81 45.27
CA PRO A 503 -8.09 20.01 44.44
C PRO A 503 -9.17 21.09 44.70
N PRO A 504 -8.94 22.33 44.22
CA PRO A 504 -9.99 23.33 44.05
C PRO A 504 -10.83 23.07 42.79
N LEU A 505 -12.14 23.31 42.90
CA LEU A 505 -13.05 23.60 41.79
C LEU A 505 -13.27 25.12 41.73
N SER A 506 -13.70 25.64 40.58
CA SER A 506 -14.29 26.98 40.47
C SER A 506 -15.26 27.05 39.30
N ASP A 507 -16.56 26.99 39.58
CA ASP A 507 -17.62 27.26 38.62
C ASP A 507 -17.79 28.77 38.38
N SER A 508 -18.23 29.15 37.18
CA SER A 508 -19.05 30.36 37.00
C SER A 508 -19.90 30.28 35.73
N HIS A 509 -21.19 30.59 35.85
CA HIS A 509 -22.14 30.71 34.74
C HIS A 509 -22.24 32.16 34.26
N ALA A 510 -22.47 32.38 32.97
CA ALA A 510 -23.24 33.52 32.44
C ALA A 510 -23.75 33.22 31.01
N VAL A 511 -24.73 33.99 30.54
CA VAL A 511 -25.45 33.80 29.26
C VAL A 511 -25.54 35.16 28.53
N HIS A 512 -25.29 35.22 27.21
CA HIS A 512 -26.18 35.83 26.20
C HIS A 512 -25.58 35.99 24.76
N ASN A 513 -26.43 35.68 23.78
CA ASN A 513 -26.72 36.31 22.46
C ASN A 513 -25.65 36.86 21.48
N ASP A 514 -25.82 36.40 20.23
CA ASP A 514 -25.94 37.14 18.96
C ASP A 514 -24.80 37.89 18.23
N LEU A 515 -24.51 37.34 17.03
CA LEU A 515 -24.46 38.00 15.71
C LEU A 515 -23.26 38.88 15.24
N ASN A 516 -23.05 38.76 13.92
CA ASN A 516 -22.42 39.69 12.96
C ASN A 516 -20.90 39.93 12.96
N SER A 517 -20.24 39.13 12.11
CA SER A 517 -19.37 39.57 10.98
C SER A 517 -18.83 41.01 10.96
N ARG A 518 -17.49 41.13 10.85
CA ARG A 518 -16.80 41.94 9.82
C ARG A 518 -15.31 41.60 9.72
N HIS A 519 -14.75 41.70 8.51
CA HIS A 519 -13.29 41.68 8.28
C HIS A 519 -12.65 43.01 8.73
N ILE A 520 -11.50 42.93 9.40
CA ILE A 520 -10.48 44.00 9.40
C ILE A 520 -9.11 43.36 9.11
N ARG A 521 -8.26 44.08 8.40
CA ARG A 521 -6.94 43.66 7.89
C ARG A 521 -5.89 44.61 8.45
N VAL A 522 -4.88 44.10 9.14
CA VAL A 522 -3.75 44.88 9.68
C VAL A 522 -2.43 44.21 9.29
N HIS A 523 -1.38 45.02 9.17
CA HIS A 523 -0.07 44.67 8.63
C HIS A 523 0.84 43.95 9.64
N SER A 524 1.89 43.32 9.13
CA SER A 524 3.15 43.07 9.85
C SER A 524 4.29 43.49 8.93
N ASP A 525 5.08 44.47 9.36
CA ASP A 525 6.21 44.99 8.58
C ASP A 525 7.41 44.03 8.59
N GLY A 526 8.41 44.30 7.74
CA GLY A 526 9.60 43.45 7.62
C GLY A 526 10.91 44.23 7.52
N SER A 527 12.00 43.58 7.93
CA SER A 527 13.38 44.03 7.69
C SER A 527 14.39 42.93 8.04
N THR A 528 15.64 42.86 7.56
CA THR A 528 16.27 43.06 6.21
C THR A 528 17.67 42.37 6.30
N LEU A 529 18.34 42.12 5.16
CA LEU A 529 19.79 41.80 5.03
C LEU A 529 20.25 40.37 5.45
N THR A 530 21.29 39.74 4.88
CA THR A 530 21.96 39.83 3.55
C THR A 530 22.83 38.58 3.33
N THR A 531 22.86 38.05 2.10
CA THR A 531 24.00 37.46 1.35
C THR A 531 23.43 36.72 0.13
N GLY A 532 24.11 36.56 -1.00
CA GLY A 532 25.47 36.99 -1.34
C GLY A 532 26.06 36.17 -2.49
N ALA A 533 25.29 35.94 -3.56
CA ALA A 533 25.65 35.00 -4.62
C ALA A 533 26.54 35.64 -5.70
N ALA A 534 27.61 34.93 -6.07
CA ALA A 534 28.46 35.25 -7.23
C ALA A 534 28.65 33.98 -8.07
N ASN A 535 28.61 34.14 -9.40
CA ASN A 535 28.70 33.02 -10.33
C ASN A 535 30.15 32.59 -10.57
N ILE A 536 30.39 31.29 -10.70
CA ILE A 536 31.50 30.72 -11.48
C ILE A 536 30.92 29.58 -12.34
N GLU A 537 31.15 29.65 -13.64
CA GLU A 537 30.83 28.57 -14.59
C GLU A 537 31.86 27.44 -14.47
N LEU A 538 31.42 26.19 -14.61
CA LEU A 538 32.30 25.05 -14.84
C LEU A 538 31.69 24.14 -15.92
N ALA A 539 32.54 23.70 -16.86
CA ALA A 539 32.12 23.16 -18.15
C ALA A 539 31.75 21.67 -18.12
N GLU A 540 30.87 21.27 -19.05
CA GLU A 540 30.52 19.87 -19.29
C GLU A 540 31.71 19.07 -19.87
N THR A 541 32.12 17.98 -19.22
CA THR A 541 32.85 16.88 -19.89
C THR A 541 32.53 15.51 -19.27
N SER A 542 32.58 14.46 -20.10
CA SER A 542 32.60 13.02 -19.75
C SER A 542 31.43 12.41 -18.95
N SER A 543 30.39 12.03 -19.70
CA SER A 543 29.82 10.66 -19.72
C SER A 543 29.87 9.77 -18.45
N SER A 544 28.69 9.45 -17.92
CA SER A 544 28.40 8.17 -17.25
C SER A 544 26.95 7.74 -17.56
N PRO A 545 26.64 6.43 -17.60
CA PRO A 545 25.40 5.94 -18.20
C PRO A 545 24.19 6.21 -17.29
N SER A 546 23.26 7.04 -17.77
CA SER A 546 21.97 7.25 -17.11
C SER A 546 21.08 6.02 -17.24
N SER A 547 20.64 5.47 -16.11
CA SER A 547 19.50 4.56 -16.10
C SER A 547 18.27 5.30 -16.63
N ARG A 548 17.69 4.81 -17.72
CA ARG A 548 16.55 5.47 -18.36
C ARG A 548 15.32 5.38 -17.46
N ARG A 549 14.96 6.49 -16.81
CA ARG A 549 13.63 6.70 -16.23
C ARG A 549 12.55 6.29 -17.25
N ARG A 550 11.84 5.21 -16.94
CA ARG A 550 10.60 4.78 -17.60
C ARG A 550 9.42 4.94 -16.64
N SER A 551 9.24 6.15 -16.08
CA SER A 551 7.89 6.54 -15.66
C SER A 551 7.12 6.91 -16.93
N VAL A 552 5.93 6.35 -17.10
CA VAL A 552 5.09 6.59 -18.27
C VAL A 552 4.30 7.87 -18.01
N ARG A 553 4.75 8.99 -18.57
CA ARG A 553 4.04 10.27 -18.48
C ARG A 553 2.66 10.15 -19.10
N PHE A 554 1.62 10.26 -18.28
CA PHE A 554 0.24 10.47 -18.72
C PHE A 554 -0.10 11.95 -18.69
N SER A 555 -0.13 12.59 -19.87
CA SER A 555 -0.83 13.86 -20.04
C SER A 555 -2.35 13.65 -19.90
N PRO A 556 -3.16 14.64 -19.51
CA PRO A 556 -4.62 14.50 -19.34
C PRO A 556 -5.47 14.28 -20.61
N GLY A 557 -4.89 13.71 -21.68
CA GLY A 557 -5.58 13.42 -22.94
C GLY A 557 -5.48 11.94 -23.30
N LYS A 558 -6.64 11.30 -23.55
CA LYS A 558 -6.85 9.92 -24.02
C LYS A 558 -5.64 8.99 -23.90
N ILE A 559 -5.55 8.25 -22.79
CA ILE A 559 -4.68 7.07 -22.70
C ILE A 559 -5.05 6.15 -23.86
N HIS A 560 -4.07 5.70 -24.65
CA HIS A 560 -4.31 4.71 -25.69
C HIS A 560 -4.18 3.31 -25.10
N ILE A 561 -5.04 2.38 -25.51
CA ILE A 561 -5.18 1.07 -24.88
C ILE A 561 -3.89 0.24 -24.94
N SER A 562 -3.06 0.38 -25.97
CA SER A 562 -1.73 -0.24 -25.99
C SER A 562 -0.81 0.27 -24.87
N ALA A 563 -0.85 1.57 -24.55
CA ALA A 563 -0.06 2.16 -23.48
C ALA A 563 -0.57 1.74 -22.08
N LEU A 564 -1.88 1.53 -21.94
CA LEU A 564 -2.46 0.90 -20.74
C LEU A 564 -1.99 -0.55 -20.61
N SER A 565 -2.08 -1.36 -21.67
CA SER A 565 -1.58 -2.73 -21.66
C SER A 565 -0.08 -2.80 -21.40
N ASP A 566 0.72 -1.88 -21.94
CA ASP A 566 2.16 -1.79 -21.65
C ASP A 566 2.41 -1.55 -20.16
N VAL A 567 1.68 -0.63 -19.52
CA VAL A 567 1.76 -0.40 -18.06
C VAL A 567 1.31 -1.62 -17.26
N LEU A 568 0.19 -2.25 -17.62
CA LEU A 568 -0.28 -3.50 -17.01
C LEU A 568 0.65 -4.70 -17.31
N ASN A 569 1.56 -4.57 -18.27
CA ASN A 569 2.59 -5.55 -18.62
C ASN A 569 3.95 -5.28 -17.95
N VAL A 570 4.16 -4.17 -17.21
CA VAL A 570 5.41 -3.93 -16.47
C VAL A 570 5.52 -4.91 -15.29
N GLY A 571 6.69 -5.53 -15.13
CA GLY A 571 6.92 -6.55 -14.10
C GLY A 571 6.17 -7.87 -14.33
N THR A 572 5.59 -8.08 -15.51
CA THR A 572 4.91 -9.35 -15.84
C THR A 572 5.89 -10.42 -16.33
N LEU A 573 5.69 -11.66 -15.88
CA LEU A 573 6.46 -12.82 -16.37
C LEU A 573 5.95 -13.34 -17.72
N ARG A 574 4.71 -13.01 -18.07
CA ARG A 574 4.08 -13.20 -19.37
C ARG A 574 3.13 -12.04 -19.59
N GLN A 575 3.25 -11.40 -20.75
CA GLN A 575 2.38 -10.31 -21.14
C GLN A 575 0.98 -10.85 -21.51
N ALA A 576 -0.04 -9.99 -21.42
CA ALA A 576 -1.31 -10.17 -22.12
C ALA A 576 -1.52 -9.02 -23.10
N ASP A 577 -2.14 -9.34 -24.22
CA ASP A 577 -2.65 -8.38 -25.19
C ASP A 577 -4.00 -7.82 -24.70
N ALA A 578 -4.33 -6.60 -25.11
CA ALA A 578 -5.69 -6.07 -24.94
C ALA A 578 -6.70 -6.89 -25.76
N ASN A 579 -7.94 -6.98 -25.27
CA ASN A 579 -9.08 -7.42 -26.08
C ASN A 579 -10.35 -6.58 -25.89
N VAL A 580 -10.22 -5.43 -25.22
CA VAL A 580 -11.18 -4.31 -25.34
C VAL A 580 -11.10 -3.66 -26.72
N SER A 581 -12.19 -3.03 -27.15
CA SER A 581 -12.23 -2.22 -28.38
C SER A 581 -11.27 -1.03 -28.28
N PRO A 582 -10.62 -0.55 -29.37
CA PRO A 582 -9.80 0.67 -29.37
C PRO A 582 -10.50 1.93 -28.83
N ASP A 583 -11.84 1.96 -28.88
CA ASP A 583 -12.68 3.06 -28.38
C ASP A 583 -13.23 2.82 -26.95
N HIS A 584 -12.82 1.75 -26.26
CA HIS A 584 -13.23 1.47 -24.88
C HIS A 584 -12.74 2.55 -23.93
N ASP A 585 -13.62 3.10 -23.10
CA ASP A 585 -13.24 4.19 -22.20
C ASP A 585 -12.32 3.70 -21.09
N ILE A 586 -11.18 4.38 -20.99
CA ILE A 586 -10.15 4.21 -19.96
C ILE A 586 -9.70 5.56 -19.41
N GLY A 587 -10.44 6.64 -19.68
CA GLY A 587 -10.19 7.98 -19.12
C GLY A 587 -10.45 8.08 -17.62
N ASP A 588 -11.14 7.09 -17.05
CA ASP A 588 -11.34 6.90 -15.62
C ASP A 588 -10.19 6.14 -14.92
N PHE A 589 -9.24 5.56 -15.67
CA PHE A 589 -8.16 4.74 -15.11
C PHE A 589 -7.23 5.57 -14.22
N GLN A 590 -7.37 5.39 -12.89
CA GLN A 590 -6.68 6.18 -11.88
C GLN A 590 -5.95 5.27 -10.88
N PRO A 591 -4.75 4.75 -11.20
CA PRO A 591 -4.00 3.86 -10.32
C PRO A 591 -3.49 4.55 -9.04
N HIS A 592 -3.39 5.88 -9.06
CA HIS A 592 -2.97 6.72 -7.93
C HIS A 592 -4.13 7.54 -7.40
N MET A 593 -4.67 7.14 -6.25
CA MET A 593 -5.69 7.88 -5.53
C MET A 593 -5.07 8.68 -4.39
N ILE A 594 -4.75 9.94 -4.70
CA ILE A 594 -4.44 10.96 -3.69
C ILE A 594 -5.77 11.35 -3.07
N HIS A 595 -5.97 11.10 -1.78
CA HIS A 595 -7.22 11.45 -1.11
C HIS A 595 -7.33 12.96 -0.88
N GLU A 596 -8.56 13.46 -0.85
CA GLU A 596 -8.84 14.83 -0.43
C GLU A 596 -8.43 15.06 1.03
N GLU A 597 -8.15 16.31 1.41
CA GLU A 597 -7.78 16.64 2.79
C GLU A 597 -8.91 16.28 3.76
N HIS A 598 -8.61 15.43 4.72
CA HIS A 598 -9.58 14.86 5.65
C HIS A 598 -9.00 14.80 7.08
N ALA A 599 -9.88 14.77 8.08
CA ALA A 599 -9.48 14.64 9.48
C ALA A 599 -8.96 13.23 9.83
N GLU A 600 -8.25 13.10 10.96
CA GLU A 600 -7.99 11.80 11.57
C GLU A 600 -9.28 11.00 11.80
N PHE A 601 -9.25 9.70 11.50
CA PHE A 601 -10.38 8.78 11.72
C PHE A 601 -9.97 7.52 12.51
N PRO A 602 -10.92 6.79 13.11
CA PRO A 602 -10.66 5.58 13.89
C PRO A 602 -10.06 4.43 13.06
N ILE A 603 -9.01 3.81 13.61
CA ILE A 603 -8.30 2.65 13.03
C ILE A 603 -8.03 1.59 14.10
N VAL A 604 -8.28 0.32 13.78
CA VAL A 604 -7.96 -0.85 14.62
C VAL A 604 -7.06 -1.84 13.86
N MET A 605 -6.01 -2.33 14.52
CA MET A 605 -5.14 -3.39 14.00
C MET A 605 -5.84 -4.76 14.10
N VAL A 606 -6.33 -5.28 12.98
CA VAL A 606 -7.05 -6.57 12.89
C VAL A 606 -6.15 -7.65 12.28
N ASN A 607 -5.04 -7.88 12.98
CA ASN A 607 -3.96 -8.80 12.57
C ASN A 607 -4.19 -10.24 13.09
N ARG A 608 -3.23 -11.12 12.76
CA ARG A 608 -3.18 -12.53 13.15
C ARG A 608 -1.73 -13.03 13.32
N PRO A 609 -1.36 -13.73 14.42
CA PRO A 609 -0.05 -14.38 14.56
C PRO A 609 0.04 -15.73 13.80
N PRO A 610 1.26 -16.20 13.46
CA PRO A 610 1.44 -17.42 12.68
C PRO A 610 1.24 -18.69 13.54
N HIS A 611 0.57 -19.68 12.96
CA HIS A 611 0.10 -20.88 13.64
C HIS A 611 0.52 -22.15 12.88
N GLY A 612 1.72 -22.65 13.16
CA GLY A 612 2.33 -23.79 12.46
C GLY A 612 1.80 -25.18 12.78
N LEU A 613 0.81 -25.32 13.67
CA LEU A 613 0.15 -26.62 13.94
C LEU A 613 -0.98 -26.87 12.93
N PRO A 614 -1.23 -28.13 12.53
CA PRO A 614 -2.26 -28.47 11.55
C PRO A 614 -3.69 -28.31 12.07
N GLY A 615 -4.60 -27.94 11.16
CA GLY A 615 -6.05 -28.02 11.35
C GLY A 615 -6.74 -26.70 11.67
N HIS A 616 -7.98 -26.57 11.18
CA HIS A 616 -8.74 -25.31 11.04
C HIS A 616 -9.40 -24.82 12.34
N ASN A 617 -8.67 -24.89 13.44
CA ASN A 617 -9.19 -24.63 14.77
C ASN A 617 -8.94 -23.20 15.26
N ASP A 618 -7.90 -22.49 14.78
CA ASP A 618 -7.53 -21.16 15.31
C ASP A 618 -8.17 -20.01 14.53
N ILE A 619 -9.37 -19.62 14.97
CA ILE A 619 -10.11 -18.43 14.48
C ILE A 619 -10.20 -17.29 15.51
N ARG A 620 -9.65 -17.48 16.72
CA ARG A 620 -9.77 -16.50 17.83
C ARG A 620 -8.60 -15.53 17.78
N VAL A 621 -8.62 -14.70 16.75
CA VAL A 621 -7.66 -13.64 16.42
C VAL A 621 -8.42 -12.42 15.87
N PRO A 622 -7.96 -11.18 16.13
CA PRO A 622 -8.60 -9.94 15.66
C PRO A 622 -8.99 -9.94 14.18
N GLN A 623 -8.14 -10.41 13.27
CA GLN A 623 -8.47 -10.53 11.83
C GLN A 623 -9.81 -11.25 11.61
N ASN A 624 -9.87 -12.52 12.00
CA ASN A 624 -11.02 -13.38 11.73
C ASN A 624 -12.25 -12.87 12.49
N ALA A 625 -12.06 -12.29 13.68
CA ALA A 625 -13.14 -11.66 14.44
C ALA A 625 -13.73 -10.45 13.70
N ALA A 626 -12.90 -9.55 13.19
CA ALA A 626 -13.34 -8.38 12.43
C ALA A 626 -14.07 -8.78 11.13
N TRP A 627 -13.56 -9.76 10.38
CA TRP A 627 -14.24 -10.30 9.19
C TRP A 627 -15.58 -10.94 9.54
N MET A 628 -15.64 -11.84 10.54
CA MET A 628 -16.88 -12.48 10.96
C MET A 628 -17.91 -11.46 11.48
N ALA A 629 -17.46 -10.45 12.24
CA ALA A 629 -18.30 -9.38 12.74
C ALA A 629 -18.81 -8.45 11.63
N GLY A 630 -17.99 -8.17 10.61
CA GLY A 630 -18.40 -7.41 9.42
C GLY A 630 -19.58 -8.06 8.72
N PHE A 631 -19.49 -9.37 8.42
CA PHE A 631 -20.65 -10.13 7.96
C PHE A 631 -21.81 -10.09 8.95
N LYS A 632 -21.56 -10.40 10.23
CA LYS A 632 -22.59 -10.51 11.28
C LYS A 632 -23.44 -9.24 11.42
N TYR A 633 -22.80 -8.06 11.43
CA TYR A 633 -23.46 -6.78 11.72
C TYR A 633 -23.90 -5.99 10.48
N ALA A 634 -23.42 -6.34 9.28
CA ALA A 634 -23.92 -5.77 8.02
C ALA A 634 -25.46 -5.84 7.91
N LYS A 635 -26.06 -4.75 7.43
CA LYS A 635 -27.50 -4.58 7.21
C LYS A 635 -27.85 -4.37 5.73
N LYS A 636 -26.89 -3.94 4.89
CA LYS A 636 -27.09 -3.64 3.46
C LYS A 636 -26.19 -4.48 2.55
N LYS A 637 -24.87 -4.42 2.74
CA LYS A 637 -23.88 -4.93 1.79
C LYS A 637 -22.56 -5.31 2.45
N VAL A 638 -21.99 -6.45 2.04
CA VAL A 638 -20.58 -6.79 2.24
C VAL A 638 -19.94 -6.94 0.86
N PHE A 639 -18.95 -6.10 0.55
CA PHE A 639 -18.08 -6.26 -0.62
C PHE A 639 -16.76 -6.88 -0.18
N ILE A 640 -16.19 -7.79 -0.99
CA ILE A 640 -14.84 -8.34 -0.80
C ILE A 640 -14.14 -8.43 -2.15
N GLN A 641 -12.87 -8.01 -2.19
CA GLN A 641 -11.93 -8.39 -3.25
C GLN A 641 -10.75 -9.15 -2.64
N THR A 642 -10.46 -10.34 -3.16
CA THR A 642 -9.44 -11.28 -2.66
C THR A 642 -9.04 -12.26 -3.77
N PRO A 643 -7.75 -12.64 -3.93
CA PRO A 643 -7.36 -13.64 -4.94
C PRO A 643 -8.08 -14.97 -4.73
N THR A 644 -8.19 -15.41 -3.48
CA THR A 644 -8.76 -16.71 -3.09
C THR A 644 -9.75 -16.55 -1.95
N LEU A 645 -10.87 -17.28 -2.01
CA LEU A 645 -11.91 -17.37 -0.99
C LEU A 645 -12.44 -18.80 -0.93
N ASN A 646 -11.91 -19.60 -0.01
CA ASN A 646 -12.31 -21.00 0.20
C ASN A 646 -12.42 -21.43 1.66
N SER A 647 -11.98 -20.59 2.61
CA SER A 647 -11.96 -20.96 4.03
C SER A 647 -13.38 -21.20 4.56
N ALA A 648 -13.58 -22.33 5.23
CA ALA A 648 -14.91 -22.77 5.66
C ALA A 648 -15.74 -21.72 6.44
N PRO A 649 -15.17 -20.85 7.31
CA PRO A 649 -15.91 -19.80 7.99
C PRO A 649 -16.40 -18.70 7.06
N VAL A 650 -15.56 -18.15 6.16
CA VAL A 650 -16.00 -17.09 5.22
C VAL A 650 -17.07 -17.63 4.26
N VAL A 651 -16.93 -18.85 3.77
CA VAL A 651 -17.95 -19.49 2.92
C VAL A 651 -19.28 -19.63 3.66
N LYS A 652 -19.27 -19.99 4.95
CA LYS A 652 -20.47 -20.00 5.79
C LYS A 652 -21.04 -18.58 5.96
N MET A 653 -20.21 -17.59 6.28
CA MET A 653 -20.67 -16.22 6.53
C MET A 653 -21.22 -15.54 5.27
N CYS A 654 -20.67 -15.80 4.08
CA CYS A 654 -21.25 -15.40 2.80
C CYS A 654 -22.67 -15.97 2.61
N VAL A 655 -22.84 -17.28 2.81
CA VAL A 655 -24.13 -17.96 2.65
C VAL A 655 -25.17 -17.48 3.66
N ASP A 656 -24.80 -17.36 4.94
CA ASP A 656 -25.73 -16.89 5.98
C ASP A 656 -26.03 -15.38 5.88
N THR A 657 -25.14 -14.58 5.32
CA THR A 657 -25.39 -13.16 5.04
C THR A 657 -26.35 -12.98 3.87
N ALA A 658 -26.11 -13.68 2.75
CA ALA A 658 -27.04 -13.71 1.62
C ALA A 658 -28.44 -14.24 2.01
N LYS A 659 -28.52 -15.24 2.90
CA LYS A 659 -29.80 -15.74 3.46
C LYS A 659 -30.58 -14.70 4.28
N ARG A 660 -29.92 -13.70 4.87
CA ARG A 660 -30.59 -12.62 5.63
C ARG A 660 -31.10 -11.47 4.75
N GLY A 661 -30.92 -11.53 3.44
CA GLY A 661 -31.29 -10.43 2.52
C GLY A 661 -30.18 -9.39 2.29
N VAL A 662 -29.05 -9.51 3.00
CA VAL A 662 -27.89 -8.62 2.85
C VAL A 662 -27.12 -9.01 1.58
N SER A 663 -26.73 -8.02 0.77
CA SER A 663 -25.97 -8.26 -0.46
C SER A 663 -24.53 -8.68 -0.14
N VAL A 664 -24.04 -9.74 -0.79
CA VAL A 664 -22.64 -10.19 -0.71
C VAL A 664 -22.04 -10.12 -2.11
N ILE A 665 -21.05 -9.26 -2.30
CA ILE A 665 -20.37 -9.02 -3.58
C ILE A 665 -18.93 -9.49 -3.47
N LEU A 666 -18.52 -10.43 -4.32
CA LEU A 666 -17.20 -11.06 -4.29
C LEU A 666 -16.48 -10.86 -5.62
N TYR A 667 -15.34 -10.17 -5.61
CA TYR A 667 -14.41 -10.09 -6.74
C TYR A 667 -13.23 -11.04 -6.45
N LEU A 668 -13.09 -12.09 -7.27
CA LEU A 668 -12.20 -13.23 -7.05
C LEU A 668 -11.37 -13.52 -8.30
N ASP A 669 -10.19 -14.13 -8.18
CA ASP A 669 -9.48 -14.63 -9.37
C ASP A 669 -10.00 -16.03 -9.79
N LEU A 670 -9.99 -16.31 -11.09
CA LEU A 670 -10.22 -17.66 -11.61
C LEU A 670 -8.89 -18.43 -11.69
N GLY A 671 -8.80 -19.60 -11.07
CA GLY A 671 -7.63 -20.48 -11.14
C GLY A 671 -6.45 -20.10 -10.23
N PHE A 672 -6.60 -19.11 -9.34
CA PHE A 672 -5.51 -18.62 -8.50
C PHE A 672 -5.25 -19.57 -7.33
N ASN A 673 -4.01 -20.01 -7.21
CA ASN A 673 -3.52 -21.03 -6.27
C ASN A 673 -4.18 -22.41 -6.36
N ASP A 674 -5.07 -22.71 -7.31
CA ASP A 674 -5.84 -23.96 -7.44
C ASP A 674 -5.07 -25.26 -7.12
N LYS A 675 -3.79 -25.37 -7.50
CA LYS A 675 -2.93 -26.54 -7.19
C LYS A 675 -2.67 -26.76 -5.69
N GLY A 676 -2.59 -25.68 -4.92
CA GLY A 676 -2.50 -25.69 -3.46
C GLY A 676 -3.89 -25.85 -2.84
N GLU A 677 -4.89 -25.13 -3.34
CA GLU A 677 -6.25 -25.15 -2.78
C GLU A 677 -6.99 -26.50 -2.99
N SER A 678 -6.59 -27.26 -4.01
CA SER A 678 -7.05 -28.64 -4.26
C SER A 678 -6.42 -29.69 -3.34
N ILE A 679 -5.42 -29.33 -2.52
CA ILE A 679 -4.82 -30.26 -1.54
C ILE A 679 -5.90 -30.58 -0.48
N PRO A 680 -6.04 -31.84 -0.05
CA PRO A 680 -6.97 -32.20 1.02
C PRO A 680 -6.85 -31.24 2.22
N PHE A 681 -8.02 -30.82 2.71
CA PHE A 681 -8.21 -29.81 3.75
C PHE A 681 -8.01 -28.33 3.35
N GLN A 682 -7.41 -27.95 2.21
CA GLN A 682 -7.26 -26.52 1.87
C GLN A 682 -8.55 -25.80 1.43
N GLY A 683 -9.62 -26.54 1.13
CA GLY A 683 -10.98 -25.99 0.99
C GLY A 683 -11.59 -26.10 -0.41
N GLY A 684 -10.77 -26.39 -1.42
CA GLY A 684 -11.17 -26.43 -2.84
C GLY A 684 -10.93 -25.10 -3.55
N THR A 685 -11.11 -25.10 -4.87
CA THR A 685 -10.87 -23.92 -5.72
C THR A 685 -11.97 -22.87 -5.55
N ASN A 686 -11.69 -21.62 -5.93
CA ASN A 686 -12.70 -20.57 -5.96
C ASN A 686 -13.95 -20.98 -6.76
N GLN A 687 -13.78 -21.66 -7.90
CA GLN A 687 -14.88 -22.07 -8.76
C GLN A 687 -15.75 -23.16 -8.10
N GLU A 688 -15.16 -24.16 -7.45
CA GLU A 688 -15.88 -25.18 -6.69
C GLU A 688 -16.70 -24.57 -5.54
N VAL A 689 -16.08 -23.63 -4.81
CA VAL A 689 -16.68 -22.93 -3.68
C VAL A 689 -17.85 -22.04 -4.15
N VAL A 690 -17.69 -21.30 -5.23
CA VAL A 690 -18.74 -20.42 -5.79
C VAL A 690 -19.93 -21.23 -6.30
N ILE A 691 -19.70 -22.30 -7.08
CA ILE A 691 -20.77 -23.22 -7.51
C ILE A 691 -21.51 -23.81 -6.30
N LYS A 692 -20.78 -24.21 -5.25
CA LYS A 692 -21.34 -24.74 -4.00
C LYS A 692 -22.17 -23.69 -3.24
N MET A 693 -21.76 -22.41 -3.22
CA MET A 693 -22.55 -21.32 -2.64
C MET A 693 -23.84 -21.09 -3.43
N TYR A 694 -23.78 -20.92 -4.75
CA TYR A 694 -24.99 -20.76 -5.59
C TYR A 694 -25.95 -21.96 -5.48
N LYS A 695 -25.43 -23.20 -5.51
CA LYS A 695 -26.22 -24.43 -5.31
C LYS A 695 -26.84 -24.53 -3.92
N THR A 696 -26.26 -23.87 -2.91
CA THR A 696 -26.82 -23.80 -1.56
C THR A 696 -27.90 -22.73 -1.46
N LEU A 697 -27.63 -21.51 -1.93
CA LEU A 697 -28.57 -20.38 -1.86
C LEU A 697 -29.82 -20.58 -2.74
N LYS A 698 -29.69 -21.29 -3.88
CA LYS A 698 -30.83 -21.71 -4.72
C LYS A 698 -31.89 -22.54 -3.96
N LYS A 699 -31.49 -23.32 -2.95
CA LYS A 699 -32.43 -24.08 -2.10
C LYS A 699 -33.31 -23.19 -1.20
N PHE A 700 -32.88 -21.95 -0.98
CA PHE A 700 -33.55 -20.96 -0.13
C PHE A 700 -34.03 -19.74 -0.96
N ASN A 701 -34.02 -19.83 -2.30
CA ASN A 701 -34.36 -18.76 -3.26
C ASN A 701 -33.69 -17.39 -2.99
N CYS A 702 -32.51 -17.37 -2.39
CA CYS A 702 -31.77 -16.15 -2.02
C CYS A 702 -30.46 -15.97 -2.81
N GLN A 703 -30.25 -16.76 -3.87
CA GLN A 703 -29.07 -16.68 -4.75
C GLN A 703 -28.84 -15.30 -5.37
N LYS A 704 -29.90 -14.49 -5.54
CA LYS A 704 -29.81 -13.10 -6.03
C LYS A 704 -29.06 -12.15 -5.08
N ASN A 705 -28.89 -12.54 -3.82
CA ASN A 705 -28.18 -11.75 -2.80
C ASN A 705 -26.67 -12.03 -2.81
N LEU A 706 -26.20 -13.01 -3.59
CA LEU A 706 -24.78 -13.27 -3.84
C LEU A 706 -24.44 -12.89 -5.29
N LEU A 707 -23.49 -11.97 -5.46
CA LEU A 707 -22.97 -11.55 -6.75
C LEU A 707 -21.47 -11.85 -6.80
N VAL A 708 -21.05 -12.76 -7.67
CA VAL A 708 -19.63 -13.12 -7.84
C VAL A 708 -19.14 -12.70 -9.21
N TYR A 709 -17.94 -12.14 -9.24
CA TYR A 709 -17.25 -11.67 -10.43
C TYR A 709 -15.83 -12.24 -10.45
N TRP A 710 -15.42 -12.82 -11.57
CA TRP A 710 -14.02 -13.14 -11.82
C TRP A 710 -13.26 -11.89 -12.27
N TYR A 711 -12.08 -11.68 -11.70
CA TYR A 711 -11.23 -10.53 -12.01
C TYR A 711 -11.00 -10.40 -13.52
N THR A 712 -11.27 -9.19 -14.02
CA THR A 712 -11.06 -8.81 -15.41
C THR A 712 -10.28 -7.50 -15.43
N GLY A 713 -9.04 -7.53 -15.93
CA GLY A 713 -8.18 -6.34 -16.01
C GLY A 713 -8.79 -5.24 -16.89
N LYS A 714 -8.34 -3.98 -16.71
CA LYS A 714 -8.87 -2.82 -17.45
C LYS A 714 -8.70 -2.92 -18.97
N ASP A 715 -7.76 -3.73 -19.45
CA ASP A 715 -7.53 -4.01 -20.88
C ASP A 715 -8.23 -5.28 -21.40
N GLN A 716 -9.11 -5.91 -20.61
CA GLN A 716 -9.76 -7.18 -20.93
C GLN A 716 -11.31 -7.06 -20.98
N ILE A 717 -11.94 -7.83 -21.87
CA ILE A 717 -13.41 -8.02 -21.95
C ILE A 717 -13.89 -9.34 -21.32
N ARG A 718 -12.99 -10.09 -20.69
CA ARG A 718 -13.29 -11.35 -20.00
C ARG A 718 -12.18 -11.70 -18.98
N PRO A 719 -12.50 -12.45 -17.92
CA PRO A 719 -11.49 -13.00 -17.02
C PRO A 719 -10.51 -13.93 -17.77
N ILE A 720 -9.28 -14.01 -17.24
CA ILE A 720 -8.23 -14.92 -17.70
C ILE A 720 -7.95 -15.91 -16.57
N ASN A 721 -7.72 -17.19 -16.87
CA ASN A 721 -7.34 -18.15 -15.84
C ASN A 721 -5.89 -17.89 -15.36
N ALA A 722 -5.69 -17.67 -14.06
CA ALA A 722 -4.42 -17.31 -13.43
C ALA A 722 -3.29 -18.33 -13.68
N VAL A 723 -3.61 -19.57 -14.09
CA VAL A 723 -2.65 -20.57 -14.58
C VAL A 723 -1.80 -20.05 -15.76
N LEU A 724 -2.32 -19.12 -16.56
CA LEU A 724 -1.59 -18.46 -17.64
C LEU A 724 -0.58 -17.43 -17.13
N LYS A 725 -0.74 -16.90 -15.91
CA LYS A 725 0.14 -15.91 -15.26
C LYS A 725 0.34 -14.62 -16.08
N SER A 726 -0.74 -13.93 -16.44
CA SER A 726 -0.68 -12.70 -17.26
C SER A 726 -1.61 -11.55 -16.83
N ARG A 727 -2.75 -11.83 -16.17
CA ARG A 727 -3.59 -10.85 -15.46
C ARG A 727 -4.22 -11.54 -14.26
N ASN A 728 -3.88 -11.09 -13.04
CA ASN A 728 -4.41 -11.57 -11.76
C ASN A 728 -4.82 -10.37 -10.89
N CYS A 729 -5.60 -10.59 -9.83
CA CYS A 729 -5.80 -9.63 -8.75
C CYS A 729 -5.42 -10.23 -7.39
N HIS A 730 -4.53 -9.54 -6.69
CA HIS A 730 -4.00 -9.98 -5.41
C HIS A 730 -4.27 -8.95 -4.29
N VAL A 731 -5.07 -7.92 -4.55
CA VAL A 731 -5.73 -7.06 -3.53
C VAL A 731 -6.41 -7.93 -2.45
N LYS A 732 -6.37 -7.49 -1.19
CA LYS A 732 -7.23 -8.05 -0.11
C LYS A 732 -7.95 -6.89 0.58
N PHE A 733 -9.24 -6.79 0.33
CA PHE A 733 -10.09 -5.71 0.81
C PHE A 733 -11.51 -6.20 1.12
N MET A 734 -12.13 -5.64 2.16
CA MET A 734 -13.53 -5.82 2.51
C MET A 734 -14.15 -4.46 2.84
N ALA A 735 -15.35 -4.18 2.32
CA ALA A 735 -16.18 -3.05 2.74
C ALA A 735 -17.51 -3.55 3.33
N VAL A 736 -17.92 -2.96 4.44
CA VAL A 736 -19.15 -3.29 5.17
C VAL A 736 -20.04 -2.04 5.22
N ASP A 737 -21.25 -2.17 4.67
CA ASP A 737 -22.27 -1.11 4.58
C ASP A 737 -21.72 0.28 4.14
N ASP A 738 -20.75 0.27 3.22
CA ASP A 738 -20.09 1.45 2.64
C ASP A 738 -19.53 2.46 3.68
N SER A 739 -19.17 1.97 4.87
CA SER A 739 -18.76 2.81 6.01
C SER A 739 -17.55 2.27 6.77
N VAL A 740 -17.49 0.95 6.99
CA VAL A 740 -16.32 0.29 7.60
C VAL A 740 -15.52 -0.47 6.54
N GLY A 741 -14.23 -0.20 6.47
CA GLY A 741 -13.30 -0.87 5.55
C GLY A 741 -12.29 -1.75 6.28
N ILE A 742 -11.89 -2.87 5.70
CA ILE A 742 -10.76 -3.69 6.16
C ILE A 742 -9.81 -3.93 4.97
N GLN A 743 -8.55 -3.49 5.10
CA GLN A 743 -7.50 -3.63 4.08
C GLN A 743 -6.24 -4.27 4.71
N GLY A 744 -5.52 -5.10 3.95
CA GLY A 744 -4.27 -5.67 4.43
C GLY A 744 -3.67 -6.75 3.52
N ASN A 745 -2.96 -7.70 4.13
CA ASN A 745 -2.33 -8.83 3.42
C ASN A 745 -3.02 -10.20 3.59
N GLY A 746 -4.03 -10.32 4.47
CA GLY A 746 -4.73 -11.59 4.69
C GLY A 746 -5.75 -11.94 3.59
N ASN A 747 -5.56 -13.07 2.91
CA ASN A 747 -6.55 -13.63 1.98
C ASN A 747 -7.77 -14.20 2.73
N GLN A 748 -8.83 -14.50 1.97
CA GLN A 748 -9.98 -15.28 2.45
C GLN A 748 -9.82 -16.80 2.28
N ASP A 749 -8.57 -17.26 2.12
CA ASP A 749 -8.23 -18.68 2.00
C ASP A 749 -7.96 -19.37 3.35
N THR A 750 -7.90 -20.70 3.33
CA THR A 750 -7.64 -21.53 4.52
C THR A 750 -6.30 -21.18 5.17
N GLN A 751 -5.28 -20.87 4.38
CA GLN A 751 -3.93 -20.57 4.86
C GLN A 751 -3.88 -19.26 5.69
N SER A 752 -4.44 -18.16 5.16
CA SER A 752 -4.57 -16.86 5.87
C SER A 752 -5.55 -16.90 7.04
N TRP A 753 -6.61 -17.71 6.97
CA TRP A 753 -7.56 -17.86 8.09
C TRP A 753 -6.99 -18.66 9.26
N PHE A 754 -6.15 -19.68 9.03
CA PHE A 754 -5.76 -20.65 10.06
C PHE A 754 -4.26 -20.69 10.40
N HIS A 755 -3.35 -20.31 9.50
CA HIS A 755 -1.93 -20.64 9.63
C HIS A 755 -0.94 -19.47 9.47
N SER A 756 -1.15 -18.54 8.55
CA SER A 756 -0.24 -17.39 8.33
C SER A 756 -0.22 -16.37 9.47
N GLN A 757 0.86 -15.58 9.53
CA GLN A 757 0.87 -14.25 10.15
C GLN A 757 0.37 -13.21 9.13
N GLU A 758 -0.67 -12.48 9.48
CA GLU A 758 -1.32 -11.50 8.60
C GLU A 758 -1.51 -10.17 9.33
N ILE A 759 -1.48 -9.08 8.57
CA ILE A 759 -1.62 -7.70 9.05
C ILE A 759 -2.71 -7.03 8.22
N ASN A 760 -3.68 -6.44 8.91
CA ASN A 760 -4.77 -5.70 8.29
C ASN A 760 -5.22 -4.56 9.23
N VAL A 761 -5.68 -3.45 8.66
CA VAL A 761 -6.35 -2.38 9.40
C VAL A 761 -7.85 -2.41 9.14
N MET A 762 -8.64 -2.18 10.18
CA MET A 762 -10.07 -1.87 10.11
C MET A 762 -10.23 -0.37 10.33
N ILE A 763 -10.92 0.33 9.41
CA ILE A 763 -11.10 1.78 9.45
C ILE A 763 -12.59 2.17 9.53
N ASP A 764 -12.87 3.30 10.16
CA ASP A 764 -14.21 3.92 10.23
C ASP A 764 -14.21 5.24 9.44
N SER A 765 -14.37 5.17 8.12
CA SER A 765 -14.38 6.35 7.26
C SER A 765 -15.16 6.08 5.96
N PRO A 766 -16.44 6.50 5.88
CA PRO A 766 -17.23 6.39 4.66
C PRO A 766 -16.60 7.08 3.45
N GLN A 767 -15.85 8.18 3.65
CA GLN A 767 -15.12 8.88 2.59
C GLN A 767 -14.04 7.96 1.98
N ILE A 768 -13.14 7.42 2.80
CA ILE A 768 -12.06 6.55 2.32
C ILE A 768 -12.59 5.22 1.78
N VAL A 769 -13.66 4.66 2.36
CA VAL A 769 -14.32 3.46 1.83
C VAL A 769 -14.97 3.73 0.47
N GLN A 770 -15.64 4.87 0.29
CA GLN A 770 -16.19 5.25 -1.01
C GLN A 770 -15.08 5.49 -2.04
N ASP A 771 -13.99 6.15 -1.66
CA ASP A 771 -12.82 6.39 -2.49
C ASP A 771 -12.16 5.08 -2.94
N TRP A 772 -11.89 4.15 -2.02
CA TRP A 772 -11.41 2.81 -2.36
C TRP A 772 -12.34 2.09 -3.34
N MET A 773 -13.67 2.19 -3.17
CA MET A 773 -14.63 1.62 -4.12
C MET A 773 -14.57 2.30 -5.50
N LYS A 774 -14.45 3.64 -5.59
CA LYS A 774 -14.23 4.36 -6.86
C LYS A 774 -12.97 3.86 -7.55
N CYS A 775 -11.86 3.81 -6.83
CA CYS A 775 -10.55 3.40 -7.33
C CYS A 775 -10.53 1.93 -7.79
N LEU A 776 -11.21 1.05 -7.05
CA LEU A 776 -11.35 -0.35 -7.45
C LEU A 776 -12.15 -0.48 -8.74
N ILE A 777 -13.24 0.26 -8.94
CA ILE A 777 -14.03 0.20 -10.18
C ILE A 777 -13.26 0.83 -11.35
N ALA A 778 -12.58 1.95 -11.13
CA ALA A 778 -11.78 2.64 -12.14
C ALA A 778 -10.67 1.75 -12.76
N ASN A 779 -9.98 0.95 -11.94
CA ASN A 779 -8.77 0.24 -12.36
C ASN A 779 -8.98 -1.20 -12.89
N GLN A 780 -10.22 -1.67 -13.05
CA GLN A 780 -10.52 -3.01 -13.58
C GLN A 780 -11.89 -3.08 -14.30
N ASN A 781 -12.05 -3.95 -15.28
CA ASN A 781 -13.36 -4.20 -15.92
C ASN A 781 -14.17 -5.32 -15.22
N THR A 782 -13.75 -5.79 -14.05
CA THR A 782 -14.38 -6.89 -13.28
C THR A 782 -15.88 -6.72 -13.11
N GLN A 783 -16.39 -5.50 -12.87
CA GLN A 783 -17.83 -5.25 -12.75
C GLN A 783 -18.58 -5.41 -14.09
N LEU A 784 -17.95 -5.03 -15.20
CA LEU A 784 -18.55 -4.99 -16.54
C LEU A 784 -18.65 -6.39 -17.16
N TYR A 785 -17.59 -7.20 -17.01
CA TYR A 785 -17.46 -8.47 -17.73
C TYR A 785 -17.22 -9.69 -16.84
N GLY A 786 -16.91 -9.51 -15.55
CA GLY A 786 -16.51 -10.63 -14.68
C GLY A 786 -17.66 -11.50 -14.15
N GLN A 787 -18.92 -11.08 -14.28
CA GLN A 787 -20.03 -11.67 -13.53
C GLN A 787 -20.33 -13.12 -13.89
N VAL A 788 -20.48 -13.99 -12.90
CA VAL A 788 -20.91 -15.39 -13.13
C VAL A 788 -22.42 -15.49 -13.37
N ASN A 789 -22.85 -16.48 -14.16
CA ASN A 789 -24.26 -16.81 -14.29
C ASN A 789 -24.79 -17.44 -12.98
N SER A 790 -26.12 -17.62 -12.86
CA SER A 790 -26.77 -18.07 -11.62
C SER A 790 -26.32 -19.46 -11.09
N ASP A 791 -25.60 -20.25 -11.87
CA ASP A 791 -25.01 -21.54 -11.47
C ASP A 791 -23.62 -21.42 -10.83
N GLY A 792 -23.02 -20.23 -10.83
CA GLY A 792 -21.68 -19.97 -10.33
C GLY A 792 -20.58 -20.15 -11.37
N ILE A 793 -20.93 -20.32 -12.65
CA ILE A 793 -19.99 -20.45 -13.77
C ILE A 793 -20.09 -19.18 -14.62
N TRP A 794 -18.94 -18.67 -15.08
CA TRP A 794 -18.88 -17.53 -16.00
C TRP A 794 -19.05 -17.99 -17.45
N ARG A 795 -19.81 -17.21 -18.23
CA ARG A 795 -19.93 -17.35 -19.68
C ARG A 795 -20.05 -15.99 -20.34
N ASP A 796 -19.61 -15.90 -21.59
CA ASP A 796 -19.90 -14.78 -22.49
C ASP A 796 -21.37 -14.76 -22.97
N ALA A 797 -21.70 -13.87 -23.91
CA ALA A 797 -23.05 -13.75 -24.48
C ALA A 797 -23.42 -14.95 -25.38
N GLU A 798 -22.42 -15.59 -25.97
CA GLU A 798 -22.52 -16.76 -26.84
C GLU A 798 -22.63 -18.08 -26.05
N GLY A 799 -22.26 -18.07 -24.77
CA GLY A 799 -22.35 -19.19 -23.84
C GLY A 799 -21.04 -19.94 -23.55
N HIS A 800 -19.88 -19.49 -24.07
CA HIS A 800 -18.58 -20.13 -23.83
C HIS A 800 -18.02 -19.78 -22.45
N THR A 801 -17.31 -20.73 -21.83
CA THR A 801 -16.54 -20.49 -20.60
C THR A 801 -15.13 -20.00 -20.91
N VAL A 802 -14.39 -19.52 -19.89
CA VAL A 802 -12.99 -19.06 -20.04
C VAL A 802 -12.08 -20.12 -20.68
N ASP A 803 -12.31 -21.40 -20.39
CA ASP A 803 -11.55 -22.52 -20.93
C ASP A 803 -11.55 -22.58 -22.46
N TYR A 804 -12.63 -22.16 -23.12
CA TYR A 804 -12.72 -22.07 -24.59
C TYR A 804 -11.62 -21.17 -25.16
N TYR A 805 -11.31 -20.07 -24.48
CA TYR A 805 -10.30 -19.09 -24.89
C TYR A 805 -8.88 -19.43 -24.41
N ASP A 806 -8.74 -20.12 -23.26
CA ASP A 806 -7.45 -20.35 -22.62
C ASP A 806 -6.86 -21.75 -22.90
N GLN A 807 -7.67 -22.78 -23.16
CA GLN A 807 -7.16 -24.11 -23.57
C GLN A 807 -6.28 -24.07 -24.84
N PRO A 808 -6.62 -23.33 -25.92
CA PRO A 808 -5.74 -23.21 -27.09
C PRO A 808 -4.37 -22.61 -26.75
N LYS A 809 -4.34 -21.61 -25.85
CA LYS A 809 -3.11 -20.98 -25.35
C LYS A 809 -2.27 -21.98 -24.54
N LEU A 810 -2.92 -22.72 -23.63
CA LEU A 810 -2.28 -23.77 -22.81
C LEU A 810 -1.69 -24.88 -23.68
N MET A 811 -2.41 -25.35 -24.69
CA MET A 811 -1.94 -26.40 -25.61
C MET A 811 -0.78 -25.92 -26.50
N LYS A 812 -0.81 -24.66 -26.98
CA LYS A 812 0.32 -24.03 -27.69
C LYS A 812 1.56 -23.92 -26.79
N ASN A 813 1.38 -23.48 -25.54
CA ASN A 813 2.46 -23.35 -24.56
C ASN A 813 3.05 -24.71 -24.16
N LYS A 814 2.24 -25.76 -24.01
CA LYS A 814 2.70 -27.14 -23.76
C LYS A 814 3.58 -27.64 -24.90
N LYS A 815 3.11 -27.52 -26.16
CA LYS A 815 3.90 -27.89 -27.35
C LYS A 815 5.21 -27.10 -27.48
N LEU A 816 5.21 -25.81 -27.12
CA LEU A 816 6.42 -24.98 -27.13
C LEU A 816 7.43 -25.45 -26.06
N ALA A 817 6.98 -25.75 -24.84
CA ALA A 817 7.83 -26.28 -23.78
C ALA A 817 8.41 -27.66 -24.15
N GLU A 818 7.60 -28.57 -24.69
CA GLU A 818 8.04 -29.87 -25.19
C GLU A 818 9.03 -29.75 -26.36
N GLY A 819 8.84 -28.77 -27.24
CA GLY A 819 9.76 -28.45 -28.34
C GLY A 819 11.08 -27.83 -27.88
N LEU A 820 11.09 -27.07 -26.78
CA LEU A 820 12.31 -26.54 -26.15
C LEU A 820 13.07 -27.63 -25.40
N ILE A 821 12.36 -28.52 -24.68
CA ILE A 821 12.97 -29.70 -24.02
C ILE A 821 13.62 -30.63 -25.07
N LYS A 822 13.01 -30.79 -26.25
CA LYS A 822 13.61 -31.51 -27.40
C LYS A 822 14.71 -30.75 -28.15
N LYS A 823 15.07 -29.53 -27.72
CA LYS A 823 16.16 -28.71 -28.28
C LYS A 823 17.25 -28.37 -27.26
N ALA A 824 17.16 -28.87 -26.04
CA ALA A 824 18.31 -28.95 -25.15
C ALA A 824 19.11 -30.19 -25.55
N ASP A 825 20.35 -30.00 -26.02
CA ASP A 825 21.25 -31.11 -26.30
C ASP A 825 21.47 -31.96 -25.03
N PRO A 826 21.59 -33.30 -25.15
CA PRO A 826 21.82 -34.15 -24.01
C PRO A 826 23.15 -33.79 -23.33
N PRO A 827 23.22 -33.74 -21.98
CA PRO A 827 24.45 -33.42 -21.28
C PRO A 827 25.54 -34.44 -21.61
N THR A 828 26.75 -33.94 -21.89
CA THR A 828 27.90 -34.75 -22.28
C THR A 828 28.21 -35.81 -21.22
N GLN A 829 28.25 -37.08 -21.64
CA GLN A 829 28.53 -38.20 -20.74
C GLN A 829 29.98 -38.14 -20.24
N PHE A 830 30.16 -37.81 -18.96
CA PHE A 830 31.37 -38.19 -18.23
C PHE A 830 31.17 -39.58 -17.61
N SER A 831 32.03 -40.51 -18.00
CA SER A 831 31.99 -41.89 -17.52
C SER A 831 32.71 -42.05 -16.19
N THR A 832 31.99 -42.49 -15.16
CA THR A 832 32.56 -43.19 -14.00
C THR A 832 31.62 -44.33 -13.58
N SER A 833 32.20 -45.51 -13.35
CA SER A 833 31.49 -46.76 -13.08
C SER A 833 31.37 -47.06 -11.58
N MET A 834 30.21 -47.56 -11.13
CA MET A 834 30.04 -48.34 -9.89
C MET A 834 28.85 -49.34 -10.04
N PRO A 835 28.71 -50.38 -9.19
CA PRO A 835 28.20 -51.69 -9.62
C PRO A 835 26.69 -51.98 -9.41
N SER A 836 26.27 -53.12 -9.94
CA SER A 836 24.99 -53.82 -9.72
C SER A 836 24.85 -54.35 -8.28
N SER A 837 23.70 -54.81 -7.75
CA SER A 837 22.42 -55.35 -8.29
C SER A 837 21.29 -55.08 -7.23
N PRO A 838 20.03 -55.61 -7.28
CA PRO A 838 19.36 -56.47 -8.28
C PRO A 838 17.94 -55.99 -8.72
N GLU A 839 17.24 -56.87 -9.44
CA GLU A 839 16.01 -56.65 -10.21
C GLU A 839 14.73 -56.39 -9.39
N THR A 840 13.75 -55.72 -10.02
CA THR A 840 12.33 -56.18 -9.98
C THR A 840 11.64 -55.81 -11.30
N ARG A 841 10.76 -56.67 -11.82
CA ARG A 841 10.24 -56.59 -13.20
C ARG A 841 9.16 -55.51 -13.40
N GLN A 842 9.23 -54.81 -14.53
CA GLN A 842 8.07 -54.11 -15.11
C GLN A 842 7.22 -55.07 -15.95
N ILE A 843 5.90 -54.81 -16.01
CA ILE A 843 5.01 -55.28 -17.07
C ILE A 843 4.15 -54.07 -17.48
N ASN A 844 4.28 -53.64 -18.74
CA ASN A 844 3.43 -52.59 -19.31
C ASN A 844 2.16 -53.21 -19.92
N PRO A 845 0.99 -52.58 -19.77
CA PRO A 845 -0.18 -52.87 -20.60
C PRO A 845 -0.12 -52.09 -21.93
N GLU A 846 -0.53 -52.73 -23.02
CA GLU A 846 -0.78 -52.08 -24.31
C GLU A 846 -2.22 -52.43 -24.82
N PRO A 847 -2.72 -51.87 -25.94
CA PRO A 847 -4.05 -51.25 -25.96
C PRO A 847 -5.23 -52.19 -26.22
N VAL A 848 -6.42 -51.70 -25.88
CA VAL A 848 -7.72 -52.33 -26.14
C VAL A 848 -8.29 -51.87 -27.49
N THR A 849 -8.64 -52.81 -28.36
CA THR A 849 -9.40 -52.60 -29.60
C THR A 849 -10.87 -53.02 -29.44
N THR A 850 -11.78 -52.32 -30.12
CA THR A 850 -13.23 -52.51 -29.97
C THR A 850 -13.80 -53.63 -30.86
N SER A 851 -14.72 -54.44 -30.32
CA SER A 851 -15.67 -55.25 -31.11
C SER A 851 -16.99 -55.44 -30.33
N ILE A 852 -18.04 -55.94 -31.00
CA ILE A 852 -19.45 -55.94 -30.56
C ILE A 852 -20.07 -57.32 -30.92
N ILE A 853 -21.04 -57.84 -30.11
CA ILE A 853 -22.32 -58.50 -30.54
C ILE A 853 -22.96 -59.48 -29.49
N THR A 854 -24.18 -59.12 -29.04
CA THR A 854 -25.35 -59.92 -28.53
C THR A 854 -25.30 -61.01 -27.41
N SER A 855 -26.09 -60.75 -26.34
CA SER A 855 -27.24 -61.56 -25.82
C SER A 855 -27.03 -62.99 -25.23
N PRO A 856 -28.03 -63.65 -24.55
CA PRO A 856 -29.39 -63.24 -24.13
C PRO A 856 -29.82 -63.57 -22.66
N GLY A 857 -30.96 -63.00 -22.21
CA GLY A 857 -31.97 -63.70 -21.37
C GLY A 857 -31.93 -63.60 -19.83
N GLY A 858 -33.11 -63.52 -19.19
CA GLY A 858 -33.32 -63.71 -17.73
C GLY A 858 -34.37 -62.81 -17.06
N THR A 859 -35.50 -63.36 -16.60
CA THR A 859 -36.59 -62.64 -15.89
C THR A 859 -36.70 -63.02 -14.41
N THR A 860 -37.26 -62.15 -13.56
CA THR A 860 -38.24 -62.47 -12.48
C THR A 860 -38.73 -61.19 -11.75
N LYS A 861 -40.00 -61.18 -11.32
CA LYS A 861 -40.59 -60.20 -10.36
C LYS A 861 -40.86 -60.89 -9.01
N ILE A 862 -40.53 -60.26 -7.88
CA ILE A 862 -41.14 -60.53 -6.55
C ILE A 862 -41.48 -59.18 -5.87
N ARG A 863 -42.30 -59.21 -4.80
CA ARG A 863 -43.25 -58.16 -4.36
C ARG A 863 -43.35 -58.13 -2.81
N THR A 864 -43.81 -57.00 -2.24
CA THR A 864 -44.32 -56.84 -0.84
C THR A 864 -43.29 -57.08 0.30
N THR A 865 -43.45 -56.67 1.56
CA THR A 865 -44.48 -55.93 2.37
C THR A 865 -43.69 -55.21 3.51
N ALA A 866 -43.92 -53.96 3.93
CA ALA A 866 -45.08 -53.34 4.62
C ALA A 866 -45.34 -53.81 6.08
N SER A 867 -45.09 -52.93 7.06
CA SER A 867 -45.76 -52.80 8.40
C SER A 867 -45.04 -51.76 9.28
N VAL A 868 -45.60 -51.15 10.35
CA VAL A 868 -46.97 -50.65 10.67
C VAL A 868 -46.81 -49.59 11.80
N GLY A 869 -47.72 -48.60 11.89
CA GLY A 869 -47.90 -47.70 13.05
C GLY A 869 -47.86 -46.20 12.66
N SER A 870 -48.94 -45.40 12.63
CA SER A 870 -50.02 -45.09 13.61
C SER A 870 -49.57 -44.07 14.68
N THR A 871 -50.25 -42.95 14.94
CA THR A 871 -51.57 -42.46 14.45
C THR A 871 -51.78 -40.95 14.77
N ASN A 872 -52.85 -40.36 14.21
CA ASN A 872 -53.47 -39.04 14.52
C ASN A 872 -52.67 -37.81 14.02
N GLU A 873 -53.20 -36.89 13.19
CA GLU A 873 -54.43 -36.04 13.28
C GLU A 873 -54.26 -34.84 14.25
N ALA A 874 -54.69 -33.60 13.95
CA ALA A 874 -55.68 -33.12 12.98
C ALA A 874 -55.38 -31.69 12.41
N SER A 875 -56.24 -31.21 11.50
CA SER A 875 -56.58 -29.79 11.13
C SER A 875 -55.57 -28.63 11.32
N GLY A 876 -55.33 -27.70 10.39
CA GLY A 876 -55.97 -27.43 9.09
C GLY A 876 -56.73 -26.10 9.05
N SER A 877 -56.13 -25.02 8.50
CA SER A 877 -56.84 -23.79 8.07
C SER A 877 -55.95 -22.83 7.25
N GLN A 878 -56.46 -22.38 6.10
CA GLN A 878 -56.00 -21.27 5.25
C GLN A 878 -57.17 -20.88 4.31
N PRO A 879 -57.19 -19.70 3.65
CA PRO A 879 -56.41 -18.47 3.83
C PRO A 879 -57.36 -17.31 4.30
N PRO A 880 -57.11 -16.00 4.05
CA PRO A 880 -57.08 -15.39 2.71
C PRO A 880 -55.97 -14.34 2.46
N SER A 881 -55.77 -13.98 1.19
CA SER A 881 -55.00 -12.80 0.76
C SER A 881 -55.87 -11.54 0.73
N PRO A 882 -55.27 -10.34 0.77
CA PRO A 882 -55.46 -9.38 -0.34
C PRO A 882 -54.17 -8.62 -0.74
N VAL A 883 -53.79 -8.55 -2.03
CA VAL A 883 -54.06 -7.47 -3.03
C VAL A 883 -52.95 -6.40 -3.11
N LEU A 884 -52.66 -5.91 -4.32
CA LEU A 884 -51.68 -4.86 -4.61
C LEU A 884 -52.29 -3.45 -4.51
N THR A 885 -51.47 -2.46 -4.17
CA THR A 885 -51.57 -1.08 -4.67
C THR A 885 -50.19 -0.49 -4.91
N ASN A 886 -49.99 0.22 -6.03
CA ASN A 886 -48.78 1.02 -6.28
C ASN A 886 -48.87 2.38 -5.58
N SER A 887 -47.74 2.87 -5.05
CA SER A 887 -47.40 4.29 -4.90
C SER A 887 -45.89 4.40 -4.72
#